data_AF-A0A2A4GCB4-F1
#
_entry.id   AF-A0A2A4GCB4-F1
#
_cell.length_a   1.000
_cell.length_b   1.000
_cell.length_c   1.000
_cell.angle_alpha   90.00
_cell.angle_beta   90.00
_cell.angle_gamma   90.00
#
_symmetry.space_group_name_H-M   'P 1'
#
loop_
_entity.id
_entity.type
_entity.pdbx_description
1 polymer ?
#
loop_
_entity_poly.entity_id
_entity_poly.type
_entity_poly.pdbx_seq_one_letter_code
_entity_poly.pdbx_strand_id
1 'polypeptide(L)'
;MMWKHGIGTLWAFLWVNLVFAQNPMSNIDKVFRAQIVQAQQLDSLFHKGHRPVLGVILAKDQYQFDSVTSYLTQNNQKYESDFTLWNQNSLLVLQRNQLKMVRPTPDSVRVLLDTVGKPQWLRSPSSHADSLFLEGLRLWQKTGKAPNFISAPNLPDSIRTQVIDSLNGLHRFIGQIQHKNKSLHGIRWNGFRGSNSPARFCFPLTELQQTFIPNKNGYRISPPVVIHNIHMREPRDFKATQVALSEALLYNLPLNKTEIDGVHFNGNTLIVKDTIRGKTLELDQKDSYLEFTLPNTLDFSKSISISVWVKPKSIKEYMGILGIGDSFSFKLNHGRPDFTTAKIKDHIAPKRLQLNQWHHLVVVFDPESSVRFYIDNVLVNSLPTSAIKPSKEPLVVGHNVWGEQFYGRMQGLKIWNRGLAKREIAMLYAEKPQLQPWTKAILWALGILLLTILGFLIFSFRRNRPKQSDISIKKEESVVRIKPNTPCISLFGTLQLKNDEQDLTTSFSPLLKQILVFIILKTTVLGKGATSKELTETFWPHFSTAKAKENRGTNIRKLRALLASLPQIQLDFVNNSWQLKSTALEQVDYYHFQNVLENWSQPQNNLNTARLHTLLGLIDHGNIVQNMTYPWLDQFKAETVEKIDGFFQKIYQSAWNTLDTPTQLHLAQVWLKFDPLHETALAILIRILHLEGKHGQAQHVYDSFSKSYFELYDTPFPTDFLSLTQENP
;
A
#
# COMPACT_ATOMS: atom_id res chain seq x y z
N MET A 1 -71.26 -41.57 35.58
CA MET A 1 -71.73 -42.98 35.63
C MET A 1 -71.57 -43.56 34.24
N MET A 2 -70.72 -44.59 34.12
CA MET A 2 -70.52 -45.54 33.00
C MET A 2 -70.09 -44.98 31.62
N TRP A 3 -68.79 -45.01 31.23
CA TRP A 3 -67.94 -46.15 30.78
C TRP A 3 -68.28 -46.73 29.39
N LYS A 4 -67.40 -46.46 28.41
CA LYS A 4 -66.65 -47.40 27.52
C LYS A 4 -66.07 -46.59 26.33
N HIS A 5 -64.79 -46.21 26.31
CA HIS A 5 -63.61 -46.98 25.84
C HIS A 5 -63.66 -47.54 24.41
N GLY A 6 -62.66 -47.13 23.63
CA GLY A 6 -62.21 -47.72 22.36
C GLY A 6 -62.72 -46.94 21.14
N ILE A 7 -61.93 -46.26 20.31
CA ILE A 7 -60.53 -46.43 19.94
C ILE A 7 -60.01 -45.06 19.48
N GLY A 8 -58.96 -44.57 20.14
CA GLY A 8 -58.03 -43.67 19.47
C GLY A 8 -56.97 -44.54 18.82
N THR A 9 -56.97 -44.60 17.49
CA THR A 9 -55.77 -44.68 16.64
C THR A 9 -56.21 -44.64 15.18
N LEU A 10 -55.65 -43.66 14.47
CA LEU A 10 -55.70 -43.40 13.03
C LEU A 10 -56.93 -42.64 12.51
N TRP A 11 -56.70 -41.35 12.20
CA TRP A 11 -57.53 -40.39 11.44
C TRP A 11 -58.49 -39.49 12.24
N ALA A 12 -57.95 -38.39 12.78
CA ALA A 12 -58.73 -37.21 13.15
C ALA A 12 -57.87 -35.94 13.02
N PHE A 13 -57.71 -35.41 11.79
CA PHE A 13 -57.37 -34.00 11.53
C PHE A 13 -57.69 -33.63 10.07
N LEU A 14 -58.82 -34.13 9.55
CA LEU A 14 -59.20 -33.95 8.15
C LEU A 14 -60.72 -33.81 8.07
N TRP A 15 -61.25 -32.64 8.48
CA TRP A 15 -62.53 -32.06 8.06
C TRP A 15 -62.91 -30.82 8.91
N VAL A 16 -62.59 -29.63 8.41
CA VAL A 16 -63.51 -28.49 8.47
C VAL A 16 -63.58 -27.94 7.05
N ASN A 17 -64.25 -28.71 6.19
CA ASN A 17 -64.65 -28.33 4.85
C ASN A 17 -66.16 -28.10 4.89
N LEU A 18 -66.58 -26.83 4.77
CA LEU A 18 -67.68 -26.35 3.93
C LEU A 18 -68.14 -24.97 4.45
N VAL A 19 -67.56 -23.92 3.87
CA VAL A 19 -68.23 -22.92 3.02
C VAL A 19 -67.26 -21.74 2.89
N PHE A 20 -66.39 -21.79 1.88
CA PHE A 20 -65.82 -20.66 1.13
C PHE A 20 -64.92 -21.25 0.03
N ALA A 21 -65.55 -21.78 -1.02
CA ALA A 21 -64.85 -22.23 -2.21
C ALA A 21 -64.79 -21.07 -3.22
N GLN A 22 -63.59 -20.47 -3.37
CA GLN A 22 -63.00 -19.96 -4.63
C GLN A 22 -61.73 -19.13 -4.33
N ASN A 23 -60.56 -19.79 -4.33
CA ASN A 23 -59.31 -19.31 -4.99
C ASN A 23 -58.10 -20.20 -4.60
N PRO A 24 -57.28 -20.67 -5.57
CA PRO A 24 -56.13 -21.52 -5.29
C PRO A 24 -54.89 -20.68 -4.97
N MET A 25 -54.51 -20.65 -3.69
CA MET A 25 -53.24 -20.14 -3.18
C MET A 25 -52.26 -21.31 -3.04
N SER A 26 -51.65 -21.78 -4.14
CA SER A 26 -50.64 -22.87 -4.07
C SER A 26 -49.59 -22.90 -5.18
N ASN A 27 -49.24 -21.75 -5.79
CA ASN A 27 -48.18 -21.71 -6.81
C ASN A 27 -47.07 -20.67 -6.55
N ILE A 28 -47.07 -19.98 -5.40
CA ILE A 28 -46.14 -18.87 -5.15
C ILE A 28 -44.80 -19.37 -4.57
N ASP A 29 -44.78 -20.43 -3.77
CA ASP A 29 -43.53 -20.93 -3.16
C ASP A 29 -42.62 -21.72 -4.10
N LYS A 30 -43.18 -22.43 -5.10
CA LYS A 30 -42.36 -23.14 -6.10
C LYS A 30 -41.76 -22.19 -7.15
N VAL A 31 -42.40 -21.04 -7.41
CA VAL A 31 -41.85 -20.00 -8.29
C VAL A 31 -40.75 -19.19 -7.58
N PHE A 32 -40.84 -19.02 -6.26
CA PHE A 32 -39.86 -18.26 -5.49
C PHE A 32 -38.50 -18.96 -5.31
N ARG A 33 -38.47 -20.29 -5.10
CA ARG A 33 -37.18 -21.02 -5.04
C ARG A 33 -36.44 -21.09 -6.38
N ALA A 34 -37.15 -20.95 -7.51
CA ALA A 34 -36.53 -20.90 -8.83
C ALA A 34 -35.86 -19.55 -9.16
N GLN A 35 -36.23 -18.46 -8.47
CA GLN A 35 -35.66 -17.12 -8.70
C GLN A 35 -34.40 -16.84 -7.88
N ILE A 36 -34.14 -17.59 -6.79
CA ILE A 36 -32.90 -17.47 -6.01
C ILE A 36 -31.70 -18.04 -6.79
N VAL A 37 -31.92 -18.96 -7.72
CA VAL A 37 -30.91 -19.47 -8.66
C VAL A 37 -30.53 -18.41 -9.73
N GLN A 38 -31.33 -17.36 -9.93
CA GLN A 38 -31.06 -16.30 -10.90
C GLN A 38 -30.07 -15.23 -10.44
N ALA A 39 -29.78 -15.13 -9.13
CA ALA A 39 -28.77 -14.20 -8.63
C ALA A 39 -27.34 -14.64 -9.01
N GLN A 40 -27.05 -15.94 -8.98
CA GLN A 40 -25.83 -16.51 -9.57
C GLN A 40 -25.80 -16.42 -11.11
N GLN A 41 -26.97 -16.32 -11.75
CA GLN A 41 -27.04 -16.12 -13.20
C GLN A 41 -26.72 -14.68 -13.64
N LEU A 42 -26.74 -13.66 -12.78
CA LEU A 42 -26.41 -12.27 -13.17
C LEU A 42 -24.92 -12.04 -13.43
N ASP A 43 -24.02 -12.68 -12.67
CA ASP A 43 -22.60 -12.78 -13.05
C ASP A 43 -22.45 -13.57 -14.38
N SER A 44 -23.29 -14.59 -14.60
CA SER A 44 -23.33 -15.29 -15.90
C SER A 44 -23.86 -14.41 -17.05
N LEU A 45 -24.74 -13.44 -16.78
CA LEU A 45 -25.28 -12.49 -17.77
C LEU A 45 -24.23 -11.44 -18.17
N PHE A 46 -23.36 -11.04 -17.23
CA PHE A 46 -22.17 -10.24 -17.54
C PHE A 46 -21.25 -10.99 -18.52
N HIS A 47 -21.06 -12.29 -18.33
CA HIS A 47 -20.26 -13.15 -19.23
C HIS A 47 -20.97 -13.60 -20.52
N LYS A 48 -22.30 -13.40 -20.64
CA LYS A 48 -23.09 -13.84 -21.82
C LYS A 48 -23.55 -12.69 -22.72
N GLY A 49 -23.05 -11.46 -22.52
CA GLY A 49 -23.36 -10.31 -23.39
C GLY A 49 -24.84 -9.90 -23.41
N HIS A 50 -25.62 -10.31 -22.40
CA HIS A 50 -27.04 -9.97 -22.30
C HIS A 50 -27.22 -8.58 -21.65
N ARG A 51 -28.17 -7.78 -22.18
CA ARG A 51 -28.47 -6.43 -21.68
C ARG A 51 -28.96 -6.54 -20.22
N PRO A 52 -28.26 -5.99 -19.21
CA PRO A 52 -28.85 -5.90 -17.88
C PRO A 52 -30.10 -5.01 -17.99
N VAL A 53 -31.26 -5.58 -17.69
CA VAL A 53 -32.52 -4.85 -17.64
C VAL A 53 -32.33 -3.74 -16.60
N LEU A 54 -32.52 -2.47 -16.96
CA LEU A 54 -32.65 -1.44 -15.95
C LEU A 54 -33.84 -1.85 -15.07
N GLY A 55 -33.59 -2.28 -13.84
CA GLY A 55 -34.61 -2.34 -12.81
C GLY A 55 -34.98 -0.92 -12.40
N VAL A 56 -35.65 -0.17 -13.29
CA VAL A 56 -36.14 1.17 -12.95
C VAL A 56 -37.26 1.01 -11.95
N ILE A 57 -36.99 1.41 -10.70
CA ILE A 57 -38.05 1.75 -9.75
C ILE A 57 -38.46 3.19 -10.02
N LEU A 58 -39.69 3.38 -10.47
CA LEU A 58 -40.34 4.68 -10.57
C LEU A 58 -41.03 4.99 -9.23
N ALA A 59 -40.58 6.04 -8.54
CA ALA A 59 -41.30 6.62 -7.41
C ALA A 59 -42.39 7.55 -7.96
N LYS A 60 -43.61 7.48 -7.40
CA LYS A 60 -44.77 8.25 -7.86
C LYS A 60 -44.69 9.72 -7.42
N ASP A 61 -43.97 10.00 -6.33
CA ASP A 61 -43.76 11.33 -5.79
C ASP A 61 -42.40 11.46 -5.07
N GLN A 62 -42.06 12.69 -4.69
CA GLN A 62 -40.82 13.06 -4.02
C GLN A 62 -40.70 12.41 -2.62
N TYR A 63 -41.81 12.16 -1.94
CA TYR A 63 -41.84 11.54 -0.61
C TYR A 63 -41.49 10.05 -0.65
N GLN A 64 -42.04 9.31 -1.62
CA GLN A 64 -41.68 7.92 -1.90
C GLN A 64 -40.21 7.81 -2.31
N PHE A 65 -39.72 8.77 -3.11
CA PHE A 65 -38.32 8.84 -3.51
C PHE A 65 -37.39 9.02 -2.31
N ASP A 66 -37.67 10.00 -1.45
CA ASP A 66 -36.83 10.31 -0.29
C ASP A 66 -36.92 9.22 0.79
N SER A 67 -38.06 8.53 0.92
CA SER A 67 -38.23 7.38 1.81
C SER A 67 -37.41 6.17 1.37
N VAL A 68 -37.43 5.81 0.08
CA VAL A 68 -36.63 4.71 -0.48
C VAL A 68 -35.13 5.06 -0.41
N THR A 69 -34.77 6.30 -0.72
CA THR A 69 -33.38 6.77 -0.67
C THR A 69 -32.84 6.76 0.77
N SER A 70 -33.62 7.25 1.74
CA SER A 70 -33.23 7.30 3.16
C SER A 70 -33.07 5.89 3.73
N TYR A 71 -34.02 4.98 3.44
CA TYR A 71 -33.94 3.58 3.85
C TYR A 71 -32.71 2.86 3.28
N LEU A 72 -32.43 3.03 1.97
CA LEU A 72 -31.26 2.42 1.33
C LEU A 72 -29.92 3.02 1.78
N THR A 73 -29.92 4.27 2.22
CA THR A 73 -28.72 4.98 2.71
C THR A 73 -28.45 4.66 4.18
N GLN A 74 -29.49 4.48 5.00
CA GLN A 74 -29.40 4.10 6.42
C GLN A 74 -29.12 2.59 6.60
N ASN A 75 -29.74 1.71 5.82
CA ASN A 75 -29.62 0.25 5.98
C ASN A 75 -28.33 -0.39 5.46
N ASN A 76 -27.33 0.43 5.11
CA ASN A 76 -25.95 -0.05 5.05
C ASN A 76 -25.38 -0.32 6.46
N GLN A 77 -26.09 0.08 7.53
CA GLN A 77 -25.85 -0.34 8.91
C GLN A 77 -27.17 -0.44 9.70
N LYS A 78 -27.56 -1.67 10.09
CA LYS A 78 -28.65 -2.08 11.02
C LYS A 78 -30.12 -2.02 10.54
N TYR A 79 -30.87 -3.04 10.96
CA TYR A 79 -32.32 -3.25 10.79
C TYR A 79 -33.07 -2.96 12.11
N GLU A 80 -34.31 -2.41 12.05
CA GLU A 80 -35.58 -3.09 12.43
C GLU A 80 -36.82 -2.18 12.65
N SER A 81 -36.75 -0.84 12.68
CA SER A 81 -37.91 -0.04 13.19
C SER A 81 -38.97 0.48 12.19
N ASP A 82 -38.78 0.47 10.86
CA ASP A 82 -39.67 1.24 9.95
C ASP A 82 -40.55 0.41 8.98
N PHE A 83 -41.07 -0.74 9.42
CA PHE A 83 -41.85 -1.65 8.57
C PHE A 83 -43.30 -1.21 8.26
N THR A 84 -43.84 -0.21 8.95
CA THR A 84 -45.25 0.20 8.81
C THR A 84 -45.52 1.13 7.62
N LEU A 85 -44.52 1.84 7.09
CA LEU A 85 -44.67 2.76 5.95
C LEU A 85 -44.66 2.07 4.56
N TRP A 86 -44.11 0.86 4.46
CA TRP A 86 -43.92 0.18 3.16
C TRP A 86 -45.16 -0.58 2.66
N ASN A 87 -46.10 -0.93 3.55
CA ASN A 87 -47.27 -1.73 3.19
C ASN A 87 -48.30 -0.97 2.30
N GLN A 88 -48.12 0.35 2.10
CA GLN A 88 -49.03 1.18 1.32
C GLN A 88 -48.48 1.60 -0.06
N ASN A 89 -47.20 1.39 -0.36
CA ASN A 89 -46.54 1.94 -1.55
C ASN A 89 -46.12 0.86 -2.56
N SER A 90 -46.76 0.87 -3.74
CA SER A 90 -46.40 0.02 -4.88
C SER A 90 -45.25 0.64 -5.68
N LEU A 91 -44.19 -0.12 -6.00
CA LEU A 91 -43.14 0.32 -6.92
C LEU A 91 -43.45 -0.13 -8.34
N LEU A 92 -43.25 0.74 -9.31
CA LEU A 92 -43.28 0.37 -10.73
C LEU A 92 -41.91 -0.16 -11.12
N VAL A 93 -41.84 -1.45 -11.45
CA VAL A 93 -40.63 -2.16 -11.88
C VAL A 93 -40.81 -2.63 -13.32
N LEU A 94 -39.85 -2.33 -14.18
CA LEU A 94 -39.81 -2.86 -15.55
C LEU A 94 -39.31 -4.31 -15.53
N GLN A 95 -40.21 -5.27 -15.73
CA GLN A 95 -39.86 -6.70 -15.81
C GLN A 95 -40.28 -7.25 -17.17
N ARG A 96 -39.33 -7.75 -17.96
CA ARG A 96 -39.58 -8.31 -19.31
C ARG A 96 -40.37 -7.35 -20.23
N ASN A 97 -39.96 -6.08 -20.27
CA ASN A 97 -40.62 -5.00 -21.03
C ASN A 97 -42.09 -4.75 -20.63
N GLN A 98 -42.51 -5.16 -19.44
CA GLN A 98 -43.81 -4.79 -18.89
C GLN A 98 -43.63 -4.12 -17.54
N LEU A 99 -44.29 -2.99 -17.37
CA LEU A 99 -44.39 -2.30 -16.09
C LEU A 99 -45.28 -3.12 -15.16
N LYS A 100 -44.71 -3.58 -14.06
CA LYS A 100 -45.45 -4.24 -13.00
C LYS A 100 -45.38 -3.41 -11.74
N MET A 101 -46.53 -3.25 -11.09
CA MET A 101 -46.54 -2.83 -9.70
C MET A 101 -46.06 -3.99 -8.84
N VAL A 102 -44.91 -3.82 -8.21
CA VAL A 102 -44.31 -4.78 -7.28
C VAL A 102 -44.31 -4.13 -5.91
N ARG A 103 -44.79 -4.87 -4.90
CA ARG A 103 -44.56 -4.49 -3.50
C ARG A 103 -43.13 -4.89 -3.15
N PRO A 104 -42.26 -3.94 -2.82
CA PRO A 104 -40.86 -4.26 -2.59
C PRO A 104 -40.68 -5.10 -1.33
N THR A 105 -39.91 -6.19 -1.44
CA THR A 105 -39.50 -7.03 -0.31
C THR A 105 -38.04 -6.75 0.03
N PRO A 106 -37.59 -6.95 1.29
CA PRO A 106 -36.19 -6.76 1.68
C PRO A 106 -35.20 -7.53 0.78
N ASP A 107 -35.55 -8.75 0.39
CA ASP A 107 -34.69 -9.60 -0.44
C ASP A 107 -34.62 -9.15 -1.91
N SER A 108 -35.74 -8.67 -2.48
CA SER A 108 -35.76 -8.17 -3.86
C SER A 108 -34.97 -6.88 -4.03
N VAL A 109 -34.95 -6.05 -2.98
CA VAL A 109 -34.15 -4.83 -2.90
C VAL A 109 -32.66 -5.16 -2.70
N ARG A 110 -32.33 -6.15 -1.87
CA ARG A 110 -30.95 -6.60 -1.60
C ARG A 110 -30.27 -7.17 -2.86
N VAL A 111 -30.96 -8.01 -3.63
CA VAL A 111 -30.46 -8.58 -4.90
C VAL A 111 -30.17 -7.50 -5.97
N LEU A 112 -30.96 -6.42 -5.99
CA LEU A 112 -30.75 -5.25 -6.85
C LEU A 112 -29.52 -4.42 -6.45
N LEU A 113 -29.12 -4.45 -5.18
CA LEU A 113 -27.98 -3.69 -4.64
C LEU A 113 -26.65 -4.46 -4.78
N ASP A 114 -26.69 -5.79 -4.71
CA ASP A 114 -25.48 -6.63 -4.72
C ASP A 114 -24.81 -6.75 -6.10
N THR A 115 -25.52 -6.43 -7.20
CA THR A 115 -25.07 -6.80 -8.56
C THR A 115 -24.26 -5.74 -9.32
N VAL A 116 -24.21 -4.46 -8.88
CA VAL A 116 -23.40 -3.40 -9.55
C VAL A 116 -22.82 -2.34 -8.57
N GLY A 117 -22.70 -2.68 -7.29
CA GLY A 117 -22.33 -1.72 -6.24
C GLY A 117 -23.41 -0.65 -6.03
N LYS A 118 -23.05 0.51 -5.44
CA LYS A 118 -24.03 1.56 -5.08
C LYS A 118 -24.96 1.92 -6.26
N PRO A 119 -26.30 1.95 -6.05
CA PRO A 119 -27.27 2.25 -7.09
C PRO A 119 -27.11 3.66 -7.64
N GLN A 120 -27.33 3.83 -8.95
CA GLN A 120 -27.21 5.10 -9.64
C GLN A 120 -28.58 5.76 -9.79
N TRP A 121 -28.76 6.91 -9.13
CA TRP A 121 -30.01 7.68 -9.11
C TRP A 121 -29.95 8.88 -10.04
N LEU A 122 -31.04 9.12 -10.77
CA LEU A 122 -31.31 10.32 -11.53
C LEU A 122 -32.60 10.96 -11.01
N ARG A 123 -32.50 12.17 -10.46
CA ARG A 123 -33.65 13.02 -10.16
C ARG A 123 -33.67 14.13 -11.21
N SER A 124 -34.73 14.21 -11.99
CA SER A 124 -34.92 15.26 -12.98
C SER A 124 -36.13 16.11 -12.63
N PRO A 125 -35.96 17.43 -12.47
CA PRO A 125 -37.07 18.36 -12.36
C PRO A 125 -37.69 18.68 -13.73
N SER A 126 -37.13 18.19 -14.83
CA SER A 126 -37.58 18.56 -16.17
C SER A 126 -38.98 18.03 -16.47
N SER A 127 -39.76 18.86 -17.16
CA SER A 127 -41.05 18.52 -17.76
C SER A 127 -40.93 18.08 -19.22
N HIS A 128 -39.71 17.89 -19.74
CA HIS A 128 -39.46 17.54 -21.15
C HIS A 128 -38.73 16.20 -21.28
N ALA A 129 -39.22 15.35 -22.18
CA ALA A 129 -38.68 14.00 -22.42
C ALA A 129 -37.20 14.02 -22.84
N ASP A 130 -36.85 14.92 -23.76
CA ASP A 130 -35.48 15.03 -24.30
C ASP A 130 -34.48 15.43 -23.22
N SER A 131 -34.88 16.33 -22.31
CA SER A 131 -34.03 16.71 -21.18
C SER A 131 -33.78 15.53 -20.25
N LEU A 132 -34.82 14.75 -19.92
CA LEU A 132 -34.68 13.56 -19.08
C LEU A 132 -33.73 12.53 -19.71
N PHE A 133 -33.90 12.29 -21.02
CA PHE A 133 -33.03 11.38 -21.77
C PHE A 133 -31.58 11.86 -21.75
N LEU A 134 -31.33 13.14 -22.04
CA LEU A 134 -29.98 13.72 -22.07
C LEU A 134 -29.32 13.74 -20.69
N GLU A 135 -30.08 14.02 -19.62
CA GLU A 135 -29.59 13.96 -18.24
C GLU A 135 -29.19 12.53 -17.86
N GLY A 136 -30.01 11.53 -18.20
CA GLY A 136 -29.71 10.12 -17.98
C GLY A 136 -28.48 9.66 -18.78
N LEU A 137 -28.40 10.05 -20.05
CA LEU A 137 -27.27 9.74 -20.92
C LEU A 137 -25.96 10.35 -20.38
N ARG A 138 -25.98 11.63 -19.99
CA ARG A 138 -24.81 12.32 -19.41
C ARG A 138 -24.38 11.70 -18.08
N LEU A 139 -25.34 11.35 -17.22
CA LEU A 139 -25.04 10.67 -15.96
C LEU A 139 -24.38 9.31 -16.20
N TRP A 140 -24.89 8.55 -17.18
CA TRP A 140 -24.35 7.26 -17.56
C TRP A 140 -22.93 7.38 -18.12
N GLN A 141 -22.71 8.31 -19.06
CA GLN A 141 -21.39 8.62 -19.61
C GLN A 141 -20.41 9.14 -18.57
N LYS A 142 -20.87 9.84 -17.54
CA LYS A 142 -20.00 10.32 -16.45
C LYS A 142 -19.63 9.22 -15.47
N THR A 143 -20.54 8.30 -15.17
CA THR A 143 -20.34 7.31 -14.10
C THR A 143 -19.89 5.96 -14.61
N GLY A 144 -20.01 5.69 -15.92
CA GLY A 144 -19.84 4.35 -16.46
C GLY A 144 -20.80 3.35 -15.81
N LYS A 145 -21.96 3.83 -15.34
CA LYS A 145 -23.04 3.04 -14.75
C LYS A 145 -24.36 3.50 -15.34
N ALA A 146 -25.18 2.55 -15.77
CA ALA A 146 -26.52 2.87 -16.22
C ALA A 146 -27.34 3.41 -15.04
N PRO A 147 -28.19 4.44 -15.24
CA PRO A 147 -29.08 4.92 -14.18
C PRO A 147 -30.02 3.78 -13.78
N ASN A 148 -29.99 3.36 -12.51
CA ASN A 148 -30.87 2.31 -12.00
C ASN A 148 -32.24 2.88 -11.63
N PHE A 149 -32.27 4.12 -11.15
CA PHE A 149 -33.47 4.75 -10.64
C PHE A 149 -33.64 6.13 -11.25
N ILE A 150 -34.80 6.36 -11.88
CA ILE A 150 -35.12 7.62 -12.55
C ILE A 150 -36.40 8.17 -11.93
N SER A 151 -36.32 9.36 -11.35
CA SER A 151 -37.47 10.12 -10.87
C SER A 151 -37.64 11.37 -11.71
N ALA A 152 -38.83 11.51 -12.29
CA ALA A 152 -39.24 12.65 -13.09
C ALA A 152 -40.75 12.88 -12.86
N PRO A 153 -41.15 13.39 -11.68
CA PRO A 153 -42.56 13.48 -11.30
C PRO A 153 -43.36 14.43 -12.19
N ASN A 154 -42.68 15.37 -12.87
CA ASN A 154 -43.28 16.35 -13.77
C ASN A 154 -43.61 15.79 -15.16
N LEU A 155 -43.39 14.48 -15.40
CA LEU A 155 -43.65 13.82 -16.67
C LEU A 155 -44.72 12.73 -16.55
N PRO A 156 -45.66 12.62 -17.51
CA PRO A 156 -46.59 11.50 -17.62
C PRO A 156 -45.89 10.13 -17.64
N ASP A 157 -46.54 9.09 -17.11
CA ASP A 157 -46.00 7.73 -17.05
C ASP A 157 -45.60 7.19 -18.44
N SER A 158 -46.40 7.48 -19.47
CA SER A 158 -46.13 7.07 -20.86
C SER A 158 -44.81 7.65 -21.40
N ILE A 159 -44.56 8.94 -21.15
CA ILE A 159 -43.34 9.63 -21.59
C ILE A 159 -42.12 9.11 -20.81
N ARG A 160 -42.25 8.92 -19.50
CA ARG A 160 -41.18 8.32 -18.68
C ARG A 160 -40.79 6.93 -19.21
N THR A 161 -41.79 6.12 -19.55
CA THR A 161 -41.58 4.78 -20.11
C THR A 161 -40.84 4.84 -21.44
N GLN A 162 -41.26 5.72 -22.36
CA GLN A 162 -40.60 5.91 -23.65
C GLN A 162 -39.13 6.32 -23.49
N VAL A 163 -38.81 7.22 -22.56
CA VAL A 163 -37.43 7.63 -22.28
C VAL A 163 -36.62 6.47 -21.70
N ILE A 164 -37.19 5.69 -20.79
CA ILE A 164 -36.55 4.50 -20.21
C ILE A 164 -36.28 3.45 -21.28
N ASP A 165 -37.25 3.18 -22.15
CA ASP A 165 -37.11 2.23 -23.26
C ASP A 165 -36.04 2.71 -24.24
N SER A 166 -35.98 4.01 -24.50
CA SER A 166 -34.94 4.63 -25.33
C SER A 166 -33.55 4.46 -24.72
N LEU A 167 -33.37 4.70 -23.42
CA LEU A 167 -32.11 4.44 -22.70
C LEU A 167 -31.75 2.95 -22.67
N ASN A 168 -32.73 2.06 -22.49
CA ASN A 168 -32.55 0.61 -22.52
C ASN A 168 -32.20 0.08 -23.92
N GLY A 169 -32.66 0.76 -24.96
CA GLY A 169 -32.40 0.46 -26.35
C GLY A 169 -30.94 0.67 -26.76
N LEU A 170 -30.21 1.54 -26.07
CA LEU A 170 -28.82 1.88 -26.38
C LEU A 170 -27.90 0.65 -26.30
N HIS A 171 -27.00 0.56 -27.29
CA HIS A 171 -25.89 -0.39 -27.26
C HIS A 171 -24.91 -0.01 -26.14
N ARG A 172 -24.20 -1.01 -25.62
CA ARG A 172 -23.42 -0.86 -24.40
C ARG A 172 -22.01 -1.37 -24.58
N PHE A 173 -21.05 -0.56 -24.16
CA PHE A 173 -19.68 -0.98 -23.94
C PHE A 173 -19.53 -1.42 -22.48
N ILE A 174 -19.31 -2.72 -22.25
CA ILE A 174 -19.22 -3.31 -20.91
C ILE A 174 -17.81 -3.85 -20.70
N GLY A 175 -17.29 -3.72 -19.48
CA GLY A 175 -16.01 -4.29 -19.17
C GLY A 175 -15.65 -4.20 -17.70
N GLN A 176 -14.44 -4.66 -17.40
CA GLN A 176 -13.87 -4.58 -16.06
C GLN A 176 -12.40 -4.21 -16.07
N ILE A 177 -11.94 -3.59 -14.99
CA ILE A 177 -10.58 -3.12 -14.82
C ILE A 177 -10.01 -3.69 -13.53
N GLN A 178 -8.90 -4.42 -13.64
CA GLN A 178 -8.27 -5.11 -12.52
C GLN A 178 -6.78 -4.76 -12.42
N HIS A 179 -6.27 -4.70 -11.19
CA HIS A 179 -4.84 -4.62 -10.88
C HIS A 179 -4.49 -5.77 -9.92
N LYS A 180 -3.54 -6.64 -10.31
CA LYS A 180 -3.18 -7.86 -9.54
C LYS A 180 -4.42 -8.68 -9.16
N ASN A 181 -5.32 -8.91 -10.11
CA ASN A 181 -6.60 -9.63 -9.95
C ASN A 181 -7.59 -9.00 -8.95
N LYS A 182 -7.36 -7.77 -8.47
CA LYS A 182 -8.31 -7.00 -7.64
C LYS A 182 -8.98 -5.91 -8.47
N SER A 183 -10.26 -5.65 -8.19
CA SER A 183 -11.06 -4.59 -8.81
C SER A 183 -10.46 -3.20 -8.62
N LEU A 184 -10.21 -2.48 -9.71
CA LEU A 184 -9.66 -1.13 -9.67
C LEU A 184 -10.74 -0.08 -9.99
N HIS A 185 -11.26 0.58 -8.95
CA HIS A 185 -12.29 1.63 -9.08
C HIS A 185 -11.68 3.01 -9.35
N GLY A 186 -12.50 4.01 -9.67
CA GLY A 186 -12.02 5.38 -9.80
C GLY A 186 -11.38 5.65 -11.17
N ILE A 187 -11.90 5.04 -12.22
CA ILE A 187 -11.33 5.10 -13.57
C ILE A 187 -11.94 6.29 -14.30
N ARG A 188 -11.09 7.14 -14.87
CA ARG A 188 -11.53 8.19 -15.80
C ARG A 188 -11.37 7.69 -17.22
N TRP A 189 -12.09 8.31 -18.14
CA TRP A 189 -12.11 7.94 -19.55
C TRP A 189 -11.90 9.19 -20.37
N ASN A 190 -10.82 9.24 -21.16
CA ASN A 190 -10.54 10.42 -21.97
C ASN A 190 -11.66 10.63 -23.00
N GLY A 191 -12.05 11.89 -23.20
CA GLY A 191 -13.23 12.27 -23.99
C GLY A 191 -14.55 12.31 -23.19
N PHE A 192 -14.57 11.79 -21.96
CA PHE A 192 -15.74 11.84 -21.07
C PHE A 192 -15.42 12.74 -19.87
N ARG A 193 -15.66 14.05 -20.04
CA ARG A 193 -15.30 15.06 -19.04
C ARG A 193 -15.92 14.76 -17.67
N GLY A 194 -15.08 14.74 -16.64
CA GLY A 194 -15.47 14.46 -15.26
C GLY A 194 -15.90 13.01 -15.01
N SER A 195 -15.57 12.09 -15.93
CA SER A 195 -15.89 10.67 -15.78
C SER A 195 -15.20 10.07 -14.56
N ASN A 196 -15.90 9.14 -13.90
CA ASN A 196 -15.39 8.39 -12.77
C ASN A 196 -16.18 7.09 -12.65
N SER A 197 -15.63 6.01 -13.17
CA SER A 197 -16.28 4.71 -13.19
C SER A 197 -15.75 3.75 -12.11
N PRO A 198 -16.60 2.83 -11.64
CA PRO A 198 -16.15 1.64 -10.90
C PRO A 198 -15.25 0.73 -11.74
N ALA A 199 -14.72 -0.31 -11.10
CA ALA A 199 -13.92 -1.36 -11.75
C ALA A 199 -14.70 -2.09 -12.84
N ARG A 200 -15.94 -2.51 -12.56
CA ARG A 200 -16.89 -3.05 -13.54
C ARG A 200 -17.77 -1.93 -14.06
N PHE A 201 -17.66 -1.60 -15.33
CA PHE A 201 -18.31 -0.44 -15.92
C PHE A 201 -19.22 -0.84 -17.10
N CYS A 202 -20.10 0.08 -17.46
CA CYS A 202 -20.99 0.00 -18.60
C CYS A 202 -21.20 1.41 -19.15
N PHE A 203 -20.83 1.66 -20.41
CA PHE A 203 -21.06 2.93 -21.09
C PHE A 203 -22.10 2.76 -22.21
N PRO A 204 -22.95 3.77 -22.45
CA PRO A 204 -23.81 3.79 -23.62
C PRO A 204 -23.00 4.17 -24.86
N LEU A 205 -23.31 3.52 -25.99
CA LEU A 205 -22.80 3.95 -27.29
C LEU A 205 -23.75 4.97 -27.90
N THR A 206 -23.20 6.10 -28.32
CA THR A 206 -23.93 7.16 -29.04
C THR A 206 -23.62 7.16 -30.53
N GLU A 207 -22.65 6.37 -30.96
CA GLU A 207 -22.17 6.28 -32.34
C GLU A 207 -22.05 4.80 -32.76
N LEU A 208 -21.99 4.53 -34.07
CA LEU A 208 -21.78 3.17 -34.60
C LEU A 208 -20.47 2.54 -34.10
N GLN A 209 -19.48 3.38 -33.88
CA GLN A 209 -18.17 3.04 -33.35
C GLN A 209 -17.67 4.17 -32.46
N GLN A 210 -17.19 3.85 -31.26
CA GLN A 210 -16.77 4.83 -30.27
C GLN A 210 -15.46 4.41 -29.61
N THR A 211 -14.60 5.38 -29.33
CA THR A 211 -13.29 5.17 -28.72
C THR A 211 -13.34 5.38 -27.22
N PHE A 212 -12.74 4.45 -26.47
CA PHE A 212 -12.66 4.46 -25.02
C PHE A 212 -11.19 4.37 -24.58
N ILE A 213 -10.74 5.36 -23.80
CA ILE A 213 -9.35 5.50 -23.35
C ILE A 213 -9.35 5.58 -21.82
N PRO A 214 -9.16 4.47 -21.09
CA PRO A 214 -9.17 4.48 -19.64
C PRO A 214 -7.90 5.11 -19.07
N ASN A 215 -8.06 5.89 -18.00
CA ASN A 215 -6.99 6.66 -17.37
C ASN A 215 -7.17 6.69 -15.86
N LYS A 216 -6.12 6.34 -15.13
CA LYS A 216 -6.03 6.53 -13.68
C LYS A 216 -4.62 6.97 -13.28
N ASN A 217 -4.53 8.05 -12.49
CA ASN A 217 -3.25 8.53 -11.96
C ASN A 217 -2.47 7.42 -11.28
N GLY A 218 -1.17 7.30 -11.59
CA GLY A 218 -0.28 6.28 -11.03
C GLY A 218 -0.47 4.86 -11.59
N TYR A 219 -1.30 4.67 -12.63
CA TYR A 219 -1.49 3.38 -13.29
C TYR A 219 -1.39 3.50 -14.81
N ARG A 220 -0.84 2.46 -15.43
CA ARG A 220 -0.93 2.18 -16.86
C ARG A 220 -2.01 1.13 -17.06
N ILE A 221 -2.98 1.39 -17.93
CA ILE A 221 -4.10 0.48 -18.22
C ILE A 221 -3.91 -0.10 -19.62
N SER A 222 -4.00 -1.42 -19.74
CA SER A 222 -3.84 -2.16 -21.00
C SER A 222 -5.12 -2.95 -21.32
N PRO A 223 -5.66 -2.87 -22.55
CA PRO A 223 -5.20 -2.00 -23.64
C PRO A 223 -5.40 -0.51 -23.32
N PRO A 224 -4.53 0.40 -23.83
CA PRO A 224 -4.60 1.84 -23.51
C PRO A 224 -5.72 2.56 -24.27
N VAL A 225 -6.15 2.01 -25.40
CA VAL A 225 -7.23 2.53 -26.25
C VAL A 225 -8.02 1.34 -26.76
N VAL A 226 -9.35 1.45 -26.71
CA VAL A 226 -10.27 0.48 -27.29
C VAL A 226 -11.24 1.20 -28.19
N ILE A 227 -11.40 0.69 -29.41
CA ILE A 227 -12.43 1.10 -30.32
C ILE A 227 -13.52 0.03 -30.27
N HIS A 228 -14.74 0.42 -29.90
CA HIS A 228 -15.86 -0.50 -29.72
C HIS A 228 -16.99 -0.13 -30.69
N ASN A 229 -17.53 -1.13 -31.38
CA ASN A 229 -18.64 -0.94 -32.31
C ASN A 229 -19.92 -1.63 -31.82
N ILE A 230 -21.06 -1.22 -32.37
CA ILE A 230 -22.40 -1.72 -31.96
C ILE A 230 -22.60 -3.23 -32.13
N HIS A 231 -21.77 -3.91 -32.94
CA HIS A 231 -21.84 -5.34 -33.19
C HIS A 231 -21.04 -6.17 -32.18
N MET A 232 -20.12 -5.55 -31.44
CA MET A 232 -19.35 -6.22 -30.38
C MET A 232 -20.21 -6.38 -29.12
N ARG A 233 -20.37 -7.62 -28.65
CA ARG A 233 -21.19 -7.94 -27.46
C ARG A 233 -20.38 -8.44 -26.26
N GLU A 234 -19.15 -8.86 -26.51
CA GLU A 234 -18.29 -9.42 -25.47
C GLU A 234 -17.78 -8.34 -24.51
N PRO A 235 -17.79 -8.59 -23.19
CA PRO A 235 -17.16 -7.71 -22.22
C PRO A 235 -15.67 -7.52 -22.51
N ARG A 236 -15.15 -6.32 -22.21
CA ARG A 236 -13.72 -6.03 -22.31
C ARG A 236 -13.03 -6.05 -20.96
N ASP A 237 -11.96 -6.82 -20.87
CA ASP A 237 -11.08 -6.83 -19.71
C ASP A 237 -9.89 -5.88 -19.90
N PHE A 238 -9.61 -5.11 -18.86
CA PHE A 238 -8.43 -4.25 -18.78
C PHE A 238 -7.57 -4.64 -17.59
N LYS A 239 -6.26 -4.70 -17.84
CA LYS A 239 -5.25 -4.91 -16.79
C LYS A 239 -4.52 -3.61 -16.52
N ALA A 240 -4.55 -3.18 -15.27
CA ALA A 240 -3.81 -2.03 -14.79
C ALA A 240 -2.50 -2.49 -14.14
N THR A 241 -1.44 -1.71 -14.30
CA THR A 241 -0.13 -1.86 -13.64
C THR A 241 0.29 -0.53 -13.04
N GLN A 242 0.95 -0.54 -11.88
CA GLN A 242 1.47 0.69 -11.28
C GLN A 242 2.67 1.20 -12.08
N VAL A 243 2.73 2.52 -12.29
CA VAL A 243 3.86 3.18 -12.96
C VAL A 243 4.91 3.64 -11.94
N ALA A 244 6.17 3.69 -12.37
CA ALA A 244 7.25 4.20 -11.55
C ALA A 244 7.18 5.74 -11.45
N LEU A 245 7.70 6.31 -10.36
CA LEU A 245 7.74 7.76 -10.18
C LEU A 245 8.59 8.46 -11.24
N SER A 246 9.57 7.78 -11.85
CA SER A 246 10.38 8.30 -12.96
C SER A 246 9.63 8.36 -14.29
N GLU A 247 8.52 7.64 -14.44
CA GLU A 247 7.79 7.55 -15.69
C GLU A 247 7.13 8.88 -16.05
N ALA A 248 7.30 9.35 -17.29
CA ALA A 248 6.81 10.65 -17.78
C ALA A 248 7.27 11.86 -16.95
N LEU A 249 8.36 11.74 -16.19
CA LEU A 249 9.06 12.88 -15.57
C LEU A 249 9.80 13.66 -16.67
N LEU A 250 9.44 14.92 -16.88
CA LEU A 250 10.03 15.77 -17.91
C LEU A 250 11.04 16.76 -17.35
N TYR A 251 10.71 17.39 -16.22
CA TYR A 251 11.59 18.36 -15.57
C TYR A 251 11.95 17.86 -14.19
N ASN A 252 13.25 17.91 -13.88
CA ASN A 252 13.79 17.61 -12.56
C ASN A 252 14.93 18.57 -12.32
N LEU A 253 14.86 19.38 -11.27
CA LEU A 253 15.88 20.38 -10.95
C LEU A 253 16.70 19.93 -9.72
N PRO A 254 17.73 19.08 -9.90
CA PRO A 254 18.59 18.64 -8.82
C PRO A 254 19.63 19.71 -8.48
N LEU A 255 19.41 20.46 -7.39
CA LEU A 255 20.32 21.51 -6.91
C LEU A 255 21.62 20.98 -6.26
N ASN A 256 21.92 19.69 -6.43
CA ASN A 256 23.10 19.05 -5.82
C ASN A 256 24.39 19.33 -6.61
N LYS A 257 24.27 19.60 -7.92
CA LYS A 257 25.38 19.92 -8.82
C LYS A 257 25.74 21.42 -8.75
N THR A 258 26.99 21.74 -9.08
CA THR A 258 27.50 23.12 -9.15
C THR A 258 27.06 23.84 -10.42
N GLU A 259 26.86 23.08 -11.51
CA GLU A 259 26.25 23.52 -12.76
C GLU A 259 25.08 22.59 -13.11
N ILE A 260 24.01 23.16 -13.64
CA ILE A 260 22.82 22.43 -14.08
C ILE A 260 22.70 22.68 -15.58
N ASP A 261 22.81 21.62 -16.37
CA ASP A 261 22.72 21.71 -17.82
C ASP A 261 21.33 22.22 -18.26
N GLY A 262 21.29 23.12 -19.24
CA GLY A 262 20.04 23.57 -19.87
C GLY A 262 19.21 24.56 -19.03
N VAL A 263 19.82 25.23 -18.05
CA VAL A 263 19.19 26.33 -17.31
C VAL A 263 20.08 27.57 -17.29
N HIS A 264 19.44 28.73 -17.32
CA HIS A 264 20.04 30.04 -17.17
C HIS A 264 19.55 30.66 -15.85
N PHE A 265 20.50 31.09 -15.00
CA PHE A 265 20.19 31.81 -13.78
C PHE A 265 20.12 33.30 -14.10
N ASN A 266 19.01 33.96 -13.78
CA ASN A 266 18.90 35.41 -13.90
C ASN A 266 18.99 36.09 -12.52
N GLY A 267 19.52 37.31 -12.51
CA GLY A 267 19.80 38.09 -11.32
C GLY A 267 20.80 37.41 -10.38
N ASN A 268 20.83 37.83 -9.12
CA ASN A 268 21.64 37.22 -8.06
C ASN A 268 20.96 35.97 -7.47
N THR A 269 20.51 35.06 -8.35
CA THR A 269 19.95 33.78 -7.92
C THR A 269 21.08 32.87 -7.43
N LEU A 270 20.98 32.42 -6.18
CA LEU A 270 22.05 31.64 -5.53
C LEU A 270 21.58 30.24 -5.16
N ILE A 271 22.49 29.27 -5.24
CA ILE A 271 22.31 27.97 -4.60
C ILE A 271 22.94 28.04 -3.21
N VAL A 272 22.10 28.05 -2.18
CA VAL A 272 22.52 28.14 -0.78
C VAL A 272 22.26 26.84 -0.03
N LYS A 273 22.98 26.63 1.08
CA LYS A 273 22.79 25.47 1.95
C LYS A 273 21.79 25.80 3.06
N ASP A 274 20.65 25.15 3.04
CA ASP A 274 19.65 25.13 4.10
C ASP A 274 19.90 23.96 5.08
N THR A 275 19.63 24.19 6.36
CA THR A 275 19.84 23.20 7.43
C THR A 275 18.90 21.99 7.33
N ILE A 276 17.70 22.18 6.77
CA ILE A 276 16.67 21.15 6.68
C ILE A 276 16.67 20.49 5.32
N ARG A 277 16.77 21.27 4.22
CA ARG A 277 16.61 20.78 2.83
C ARG A 277 17.92 20.63 2.03
N GLY A 278 19.08 20.90 2.62
CA GLY A 278 20.36 20.78 1.92
C GLY A 278 20.55 21.94 0.94
N LYS A 279 20.99 21.69 -0.30
CA LYS A 279 21.14 22.76 -1.30
C LYS A 279 19.77 23.22 -1.82
N THR A 280 19.53 24.52 -1.80
CA THR A 280 18.24 25.16 -2.14
C THR A 280 18.48 26.39 -3.01
N LEU A 281 17.51 26.70 -3.87
CA LEU A 281 17.49 27.90 -4.69
C LEU A 281 17.01 29.06 -3.83
N GLU A 282 17.77 30.15 -3.74
CA GLU A 282 17.41 31.37 -3.03
C GLU A 282 17.08 32.48 -4.02
N LEU A 283 15.88 33.05 -3.87
CA LEU A 283 15.25 33.99 -4.80
C LEU A 283 14.88 35.29 -4.10
N ASP A 284 15.79 35.82 -3.29
CA ASP A 284 15.50 36.97 -2.42
C ASP A 284 15.76 38.34 -3.08
N GLN A 285 16.58 38.38 -4.14
CA GLN A 285 16.91 39.64 -4.83
C GLN A 285 15.94 39.92 -5.98
N LYS A 286 15.88 41.18 -6.42
CA LYS A 286 15.04 41.58 -7.55
C LYS A 286 15.47 40.85 -8.83
N ASP A 287 14.50 40.40 -9.60
CA ASP A 287 14.64 39.66 -10.86
C ASP A 287 15.46 38.36 -10.71
N SER A 288 15.47 37.78 -9.49
CA SER A 288 16.04 36.46 -9.23
C SER A 288 15.08 35.37 -9.67
N TYR A 289 15.45 34.63 -10.73
CA TYR A 289 14.73 33.46 -11.21
C TYR A 289 15.65 32.52 -12.00
N LEU A 290 15.12 31.34 -12.33
CA LEU A 290 15.78 30.36 -13.18
C LEU A 290 14.92 30.09 -14.40
N GLU A 291 15.52 30.08 -15.58
CA GLU A 291 14.86 29.79 -16.85
C GLU A 291 15.49 28.56 -17.50
N PHE A 292 14.67 27.65 -18.01
CA PHE A 292 15.16 26.56 -18.86
C PHE A 292 15.49 27.11 -20.25
N THR A 293 16.59 26.69 -20.85
CA THR A 293 17.03 27.25 -22.14
C THR A 293 16.31 26.64 -23.35
N LEU A 294 15.70 25.46 -23.17
CA LEU A 294 14.98 24.76 -24.23
C LEU A 294 13.47 25.06 -24.18
N PRO A 295 12.79 25.11 -25.34
CA PRO A 295 11.33 25.16 -25.42
C PRO A 295 10.67 24.09 -24.56
N ASN A 296 9.50 24.39 -23.98
CA ASN A 296 8.83 23.40 -23.18
C ASN A 296 8.28 22.24 -24.03
N THR A 297 8.22 21.05 -23.43
CA THR A 297 7.77 19.80 -24.09
C THR A 297 6.52 19.19 -23.44
N LEU A 298 5.79 19.97 -22.63
CA LEU A 298 4.58 19.50 -21.98
C LEU A 298 3.46 19.28 -22.99
N ASP A 299 2.70 18.21 -22.78
CA ASP A 299 1.50 17.92 -23.57
C ASP A 299 0.28 18.33 -22.76
N PHE A 300 -0.26 19.51 -23.06
CA PHE A 300 -1.42 20.08 -22.34
C PHE A 300 -2.72 19.31 -22.56
N SER A 301 -2.75 18.34 -23.48
CA SER A 301 -3.87 17.39 -23.62
C SER A 301 -3.86 16.29 -22.57
N LYS A 302 -2.73 16.10 -21.88
CA LYS A 302 -2.54 15.11 -20.81
C LYS A 302 -2.61 15.78 -19.44
N SER A 303 -2.79 14.96 -18.42
CA SER A 303 -2.65 15.44 -17.04
C SER A 303 -1.20 15.85 -16.77
N ILE A 304 -1.01 16.95 -16.02
CA ILE A 304 0.30 17.47 -15.64
C ILE A 304 0.38 17.48 -14.12
N SER A 305 1.52 17.04 -13.56
CA SER A 305 1.78 17.17 -12.12
C SER A 305 3.03 17.99 -11.86
N ILE A 306 2.98 18.87 -10.88
CA ILE A 306 4.09 19.71 -10.45
C ILE A 306 4.30 19.48 -8.95
N SER A 307 5.52 19.17 -8.54
CA SER A 307 5.90 19.01 -7.12
C SER A 307 7.08 19.93 -6.82
N VAL A 308 7.00 20.67 -5.72
CA VAL A 308 8.10 21.54 -5.27
C VAL A 308 8.02 21.81 -3.78
N TRP A 309 9.17 21.95 -3.13
CA TRP A 309 9.27 22.47 -1.78
C TRP A 309 9.54 23.96 -1.82
N VAL A 310 8.78 24.74 -1.06
CA VAL A 310 8.93 26.19 -0.96
C VAL A 310 9.03 26.63 0.49
N LYS A 311 9.80 27.68 0.74
CA LYS A 311 9.91 28.38 2.03
C LYS A 311 9.78 29.88 1.78
N PRO A 312 8.54 30.42 1.77
CA PRO A 312 8.32 31.83 1.48
C PRO A 312 8.87 32.70 2.62
N LYS A 313 9.64 33.73 2.27
CA LYS A 313 10.20 34.70 3.23
C LYS A 313 9.30 35.90 3.46
N SER A 314 8.43 36.18 2.48
CA SER A 314 7.39 37.21 2.55
C SER A 314 6.09 36.71 1.93
N ILE A 315 4.97 37.38 2.20
CA ILE A 315 3.70 37.17 1.51
C ILE A 315 3.40 38.45 0.75
N LYS A 316 3.44 38.36 -0.59
CA LYS A 316 2.99 39.43 -1.49
C LYS A 316 1.61 39.08 -2.08
N GLU A 317 1.05 39.99 -2.87
CA GLU A 317 -0.19 39.74 -3.60
C GLU A 317 -0.05 38.53 -4.51
N TYR A 318 0.97 38.53 -5.37
CA TYR A 318 1.32 37.39 -6.23
C TYR A 318 2.82 37.07 -6.17
N MET A 319 3.13 35.77 -6.13
CA MET A 319 4.50 35.25 -6.18
C MET A 319 4.56 33.99 -7.05
N GLY A 320 5.16 34.09 -8.24
CA GLY A 320 5.26 33.02 -9.22
C GLY A 320 6.26 31.95 -8.81
N ILE A 321 5.78 30.73 -8.58
CA ILE A 321 6.63 29.56 -8.30
C ILE A 321 7.14 28.98 -9.62
N LEU A 322 6.27 28.92 -10.63
CA LEU A 322 6.53 28.35 -11.94
C LEU A 322 5.63 29.03 -13.00
N GLY A 323 6.16 29.24 -14.21
CA GLY A 323 5.39 29.75 -15.33
C GLY A 323 5.86 29.20 -16.67
N ILE A 324 4.92 29.07 -17.62
CA ILE A 324 5.21 28.78 -19.03
C ILE A 324 4.41 29.76 -19.87
N GLY A 325 5.09 30.77 -20.40
CA GLY A 325 4.50 31.76 -21.30
C GLY A 325 3.09 32.21 -20.91
N ASP A 326 2.23 32.35 -21.92
CA ASP A 326 0.80 32.56 -21.73
C ASP A 326 -0.02 31.26 -21.61
N SER A 327 0.59 30.15 -21.16
CA SER A 327 -0.11 28.88 -20.89
C SER A 327 -0.67 28.81 -19.47
N PHE A 328 0.23 28.77 -18.48
CA PHE A 328 -0.17 28.70 -17.08
C PHE A 328 0.89 29.32 -16.16
N SER A 329 0.46 29.69 -14.96
CA SER A 329 1.37 29.96 -13.85
C SER A 329 0.90 29.24 -12.60
N PHE A 330 1.84 28.60 -11.93
CA PHE A 330 1.66 28.14 -10.56
C PHE A 330 2.31 29.16 -9.63
N LYS A 331 1.51 29.77 -8.76
CA LYS A 331 1.90 30.92 -7.94
C LYS A 331 1.30 30.84 -6.53
N LEU A 332 1.68 31.80 -5.69
CA LEU A 332 1.01 32.10 -4.44
C LEU A 332 0.21 33.40 -4.59
N ASN A 333 -1.09 33.34 -4.32
CA ASN A 333 -2.03 34.47 -4.24
C ASN A 333 -2.30 34.80 -2.76
N HIS A 334 -1.73 35.89 -2.24
CA HIS A 334 -1.72 36.22 -0.81
C HIS A 334 -1.31 35.02 0.06
N GLY A 335 -0.27 34.30 -0.37
CA GLY A 335 0.26 33.11 0.32
C GLY A 335 -0.56 31.83 0.12
N ARG A 336 -1.62 31.84 -0.69
CA ARG A 336 -2.40 30.64 -1.06
C ARG A 336 -1.92 30.07 -2.39
N PRO A 337 -1.69 28.75 -2.52
CA PRO A 337 -1.39 28.13 -3.81
C PRO A 337 -2.48 28.42 -4.85
N ASP A 338 -2.06 28.85 -6.03
CA ASP A 338 -2.93 29.24 -7.14
C ASP A 338 -2.36 28.70 -8.45
N PHE A 339 -3.18 27.97 -9.21
CA PHE A 339 -2.84 27.53 -10.56
C PHE A 339 -3.69 28.30 -11.57
N THR A 340 -3.10 29.32 -12.15
CA THR A 340 -3.75 30.16 -13.16
C THR A 340 -3.58 29.54 -14.53
N THR A 341 -4.70 29.24 -15.20
CA THR A 341 -4.71 29.09 -16.66
C THR A 341 -4.77 30.49 -17.25
N ALA A 342 -3.69 30.90 -17.92
CA ALA A 342 -3.48 32.30 -18.24
C ALA A 342 -4.63 32.86 -19.08
N LYS A 343 -5.15 34.03 -18.68
CA LYS A 343 -6.28 34.74 -19.32
C LYS A 343 -7.61 33.96 -19.30
N ILE A 344 -7.70 32.84 -18.58
CA ILE A 344 -8.88 31.98 -18.55
C ILE A 344 -9.44 31.90 -17.13
N LYS A 345 -8.67 31.37 -16.16
CA LYS A 345 -9.19 31.11 -14.82
C LYS A 345 -8.09 30.91 -13.77
N ASP A 346 -8.30 31.49 -12.59
CA ASP A 346 -7.51 31.21 -11.39
C ASP A 346 -8.11 30.03 -10.59
N HIS A 347 -7.24 29.17 -10.06
CA HIS A 347 -7.63 28.01 -9.26
C HIS A 347 -6.94 28.12 -7.91
N ILE A 348 -7.62 28.76 -6.95
CA ILE A 348 -7.01 29.10 -5.66
C ILE A 348 -7.34 28.05 -4.60
N ALA A 349 -6.33 27.53 -3.93
CA ALA A 349 -6.48 26.70 -2.73
C ALA A 349 -6.83 27.58 -1.51
N PRO A 350 -7.67 27.12 -0.56
CA PRO A 350 -8.11 27.97 0.55
C PRO A 350 -7.02 28.19 1.61
N LYS A 351 -6.08 27.25 1.75
CA LYS A 351 -5.05 27.26 2.80
C LYS A 351 -3.87 28.17 2.44
N ARG A 352 -3.56 29.10 3.35
CA ARG A 352 -2.36 29.96 3.29
C ARG A 352 -1.15 29.21 3.84
N LEU A 353 0.01 29.46 3.23
CA LEU A 353 1.30 28.96 3.71
C LEU A 353 1.83 29.81 4.86
N GLN A 354 2.60 29.17 5.75
CA GLN A 354 3.28 29.86 6.84
C GLN A 354 4.62 30.41 6.37
N LEU A 355 4.97 31.60 6.86
CA LEU A 355 6.24 32.24 6.55
C LEU A 355 7.41 31.48 7.18
N ASN A 356 8.53 31.47 6.48
CA ASN A 356 9.80 30.89 6.94
C ASN A 356 9.72 29.40 7.32
N GLN A 357 8.71 28.67 6.81
CA GLN A 357 8.57 27.24 6.97
C GLN A 357 8.58 26.53 5.62
N TRP A 358 9.11 25.32 5.61
CA TRP A 358 9.10 24.47 4.42
C TRP A 358 7.72 23.86 4.23
N HIS A 359 7.12 24.11 3.07
CA HIS A 359 5.89 23.47 2.62
C HIS A 359 6.13 22.69 1.34
N HIS A 360 5.62 21.46 1.30
CA HIS A 360 5.60 20.67 0.08
C HIS A 360 4.32 20.94 -0.67
N LEU A 361 4.44 21.48 -1.88
CA LEU A 361 3.31 21.77 -2.74
C LEU A 361 3.29 20.78 -3.90
N VAL A 362 2.12 20.19 -4.13
CA VAL A 362 1.85 19.44 -5.35
C VAL A 362 0.57 19.91 -6.01
N VAL A 363 0.64 20.21 -7.30
CA VAL A 363 -0.54 20.45 -8.14
C VAL A 363 -0.66 19.30 -9.12
N VAL A 364 -1.85 18.72 -9.21
CA VAL A 364 -2.20 17.74 -10.24
C VAL A 364 -3.31 18.34 -11.10
N PHE A 365 -2.93 18.82 -12.28
CA PHE A 365 -3.83 19.33 -13.30
C PHE A 365 -4.31 18.18 -14.19
N ASP A 366 -5.63 18.01 -14.30
CA ASP A 366 -6.25 17.11 -15.26
C ASP A 366 -7.17 17.92 -16.19
N PRO A 367 -6.88 18.00 -17.50
CA PRO A 367 -7.65 18.80 -18.45
C PRO A 367 -9.11 18.35 -18.59
N GLU A 368 -9.43 17.11 -18.21
CA GLU A 368 -10.78 16.56 -18.33
C GLU A 368 -11.55 16.51 -17.01
N SER A 369 -10.91 16.80 -15.87
CA SER A 369 -11.53 16.63 -14.56
C SER A 369 -11.36 17.87 -13.68
N SER A 370 -10.17 18.05 -13.12
CA SER A 370 -9.97 18.97 -12.00
C SER A 370 -8.50 19.34 -11.82
N VAL A 371 -8.29 20.47 -11.15
CA VAL A 371 -7.01 20.88 -10.58
C VAL A 371 -7.02 20.54 -9.09
N ARG A 372 -6.10 19.68 -8.66
CA ARG A 372 -6.00 19.23 -7.26
C ARG A 372 -4.76 19.80 -6.62
N PHE A 373 -4.92 20.35 -5.42
CA PHE A 373 -3.84 20.94 -4.63
C PHE A 373 -3.55 20.09 -3.42
N TYR A 374 -2.28 19.77 -3.22
CA TYR A 374 -1.78 19.11 -2.03
C TYR A 374 -0.77 20.03 -1.34
N ILE A 375 -0.91 20.15 -0.02
CA ILE A 375 0.03 20.84 0.85
C ILE A 375 0.44 19.84 1.93
N ASP A 376 1.74 19.57 2.03
CA ASP A 376 2.32 18.66 3.02
C ASP A 376 1.65 17.28 3.00
N ASN A 377 1.52 16.70 1.79
CA ASN A 377 0.86 15.41 1.49
C ASN A 377 -0.66 15.35 1.76
N VAL A 378 -1.29 16.46 2.13
CA VAL A 378 -2.75 16.53 2.35
C VAL A 378 -3.43 17.19 1.16
N LEU A 379 -4.47 16.56 0.60
CA LEU A 379 -5.33 17.17 -0.41
C LEU A 379 -6.12 18.33 0.24
N VAL A 380 -5.85 19.57 -0.17
CA VAL A 380 -6.48 20.77 0.42
C VAL A 380 -7.59 21.35 -0.46
N ASN A 381 -7.58 21.07 -1.77
CA ASN A 381 -8.64 21.50 -2.67
C ASN A 381 -8.68 20.66 -3.96
N SER A 382 -9.86 20.59 -4.60
CA SER A 382 -10.08 19.99 -5.91
C SER A 382 -11.11 20.80 -6.68
N LEU A 383 -10.66 21.60 -7.66
CA LEU A 383 -11.50 22.53 -8.40
C LEU A 383 -11.74 22.04 -9.84
N PRO A 384 -12.90 22.33 -10.45
CA PRO A 384 -13.11 22.05 -11.88
C PRO A 384 -12.07 22.74 -12.74
N THR A 385 -11.49 21.98 -13.66
CA THR A 385 -10.44 22.44 -14.58
C THR A 385 -10.97 23.41 -15.65
N SER A 386 -10.06 24.14 -16.28
CA SER A 386 -10.28 24.96 -17.47
C SER A 386 -9.27 24.60 -18.56
N ALA A 387 -9.55 25.02 -19.79
CA ALA A 387 -8.59 24.86 -20.88
C ALA A 387 -7.26 25.57 -20.57
N ILE A 388 -6.16 25.02 -21.09
CA ILE A 388 -4.86 25.68 -21.15
C ILE A 388 -4.55 25.95 -22.61
N LYS A 389 -4.13 27.17 -22.94
CA LYS A 389 -3.60 27.49 -24.25
C LYS A 389 -2.15 26.98 -24.34
N PRO A 390 -1.81 26.07 -25.26
CA PRO A 390 -0.42 25.61 -25.40
C PRO A 390 0.51 26.75 -25.80
N SER A 391 1.70 26.78 -25.18
CA SER A 391 2.82 27.64 -25.56
C SER A 391 4.05 26.76 -25.72
N LYS A 392 5.02 27.19 -26.54
CA LYS A 392 6.34 26.58 -26.66
C LYS A 392 7.41 27.36 -25.89
N GLU A 393 7.03 28.43 -25.21
CA GLU A 393 7.97 29.24 -24.43
C GLU A 393 8.68 28.40 -23.36
N PRO A 394 9.91 28.78 -22.99
CA PRO A 394 10.64 28.03 -21.98
C PRO A 394 9.97 28.10 -20.59
N LEU A 395 10.33 27.12 -19.76
CA LEU A 395 9.85 27.04 -18.39
C LEU A 395 10.64 28.02 -17.51
N VAL A 396 9.94 28.82 -16.70
CA VAL A 396 10.54 29.75 -15.75
C VAL A 396 10.17 29.35 -14.32
N VAL A 397 11.16 29.31 -13.42
CA VAL A 397 11.06 28.92 -12.01
C VAL A 397 11.35 30.12 -11.13
N GLY A 398 10.51 30.38 -10.13
CA GLY A 398 10.62 31.53 -9.24
C GLY A 398 10.09 32.84 -9.84
N HIS A 399 9.44 32.77 -11.00
CA HIS A 399 8.86 33.90 -11.71
C HIS A 399 7.76 33.43 -12.67
N ASN A 400 7.08 34.36 -13.34
CA ASN A 400 6.16 34.08 -14.44
C ASN A 400 6.12 35.24 -15.45
N VAL A 401 5.28 35.13 -16.47
CA VAL A 401 5.19 36.15 -17.55
C VAL A 401 4.68 37.53 -17.10
N TRP A 402 4.12 37.65 -15.90
CA TRP A 402 3.57 38.91 -15.38
C TRP A 402 4.53 39.68 -14.46
N GLY A 403 5.77 39.22 -14.28
CA GLY A 403 6.69 39.88 -13.35
C GLY A 403 6.52 39.45 -11.89
N GLU A 404 5.70 38.43 -11.61
CA GLU A 404 5.39 38.02 -10.24
C GLU A 404 6.52 37.11 -9.71
N GLN A 405 7.55 37.70 -9.10
CA GLN A 405 8.67 36.94 -8.54
C GLN A 405 8.31 36.24 -7.22
N PHE A 406 8.86 35.04 -7.00
CA PHE A 406 8.88 34.39 -5.69
C PHE A 406 10.00 34.94 -4.80
N TYR A 407 9.70 35.13 -3.51
CA TYR A 407 10.68 35.56 -2.50
C TYR A 407 10.83 34.51 -1.41
N GLY A 408 11.99 33.86 -1.38
CA GLY A 408 12.34 32.84 -0.41
C GLY A 408 13.17 31.72 -1.01
N ARG A 409 13.01 30.50 -0.48
CA ARG A 409 13.77 29.33 -0.91
C ARG A 409 12.92 28.26 -1.59
N MET A 410 13.47 27.61 -2.60
CA MET A 410 12.84 26.52 -3.33
C MET A 410 13.76 25.31 -3.47
N GLN A 411 13.20 24.09 -3.49
CA GLN A 411 13.98 22.88 -3.67
C GLN A 411 13.13 21.73 -4.25
N GLY A 412 13.77 20.84 -5.02
CA GLY A 412 13.16 19.59 -5.46
C GLY A 412 12.01 19.76 -6.45
N LEU A 413 12.08 20.77 -7.32
CA LEU A 413 11.11 20.96 -8.40
C LEU A 413 11.15 19.77 -9.36
N LYS A 414 10.00 19.12 -9.54
CA LYS A 414 9.78 18.01 -10.47
C LYS A 414 8.44 18.21 -11.19
N ILE A 415 8.41 17.92 -12.49
CA ILE A 415 7.21 18.07 -13.33
C ILE A 415 7.03 16.82 -14.20
N TRP A 416 5.82 16.28 -14.19
CA TRP A 416 5.42 15.11 -14.96
C TRP A 416 4.36 15.45 -15.99
N ASN A 417 4.43 14.80 -17.15
CA ASN A 417 3.38 14.81 -18.17
C ASN A 417 2.38 13.66 -17.94
N ARG A 418 2.03 13.46 -16.67
CA ARG A 418 0.97 12.56 -16.18
C ARG A 418 0.48 13.05 -14.83
N GLY A 419 -0.68 12.55 -14.41
CA GLY A 419 -1.19 12.79 -13.07
C GLY A 419 -0.57 11.85 -12.04
N LEU A 420 -0.05 12.39 -10.94
CA LEU A 420 0.45 11.62 -9.80
C LEU A 420 -0.70 11.09 -8.94
N ALA A 421 -0.51 9.88 -8.40
CA ALA A 421 -1.39 9.30 -7.40
C ALA A 421 -1.03 9.74 -5.97
N LYS A 422 -1.97 9.63 -5.02
CA LYS A 422 -1.75 9.97 -3.61
C LYS A 422 -0.51 9.29 -3.02
N ARG A 423 -0.26 8.02 -3.35
CA ARG A 423 0.94 7.28 -2.92
C ARG A 423 2.23 7.94 -3.41
N GLU A 424 2.26 8.38 -4.67
CA GLU A 424 3.43 9.02 -5.27
C GLU A 424 3.73 10.36 -4.63
N ILE A 425 2.68 11.12 -4.31
CA ILE A 425 2.78 12.37 -3.55
C ILE A 425 3.36 12.12 -2.15
N ALA A 426 2.90 11.06 -1.47
CA ALA A 426 3.44 10.67 -0.16
C ALA A 426 4.92 10.29 -0.23
N MET A 427 5.34 9.58 -1.29
CA MET A 427 6.76 9.26 -1.52
C MET A 427 7.62 10.52 -1.70
N LEU A 428 7.13 11.50 -2.47
CA LEU A 428 7.80 12.80 -2.66
C LEU A 428 7.89 13.61 -1.37
N TYR A 429 6.83 13.57 -0.54
CA TYR A 429 6.82 14.27 0.75
C TYR A 429 7.82 13.66 1.75
N ALA A 430 7.95 12.33 1.75
CA ALA A 430 8.90 11.62 2.61
C ALA A 430 10.36 11.71 2.12
N GLU A 431 10.61 12.30 0.94
CA GLU A 431 11.95 12.42 0.35
C GLU A 431 12.85 13.33 1.21
N LYS A 432 13.75 12.71 1.98
CA LYS A 432 14.80 13.42 2.73
C LYS A 432 15.87 13.94 1.76
N PRO A 433 16.39 15.17 1.95
CA PRO A 433 17.53 15.63 1.17
C PRO A 433 18.72 14.71 1.42
N GLN A 434 19.47 14.39 0.36
CA GLN A 434 20.67 13.57 0.48
C GLN A 434 21.68 14.28 1.40
N LEU A 435 21.92 13.70 2.58
CA LEU A 435 22.95 14.20 3.51
C LEU A 435 24.33 14.07 2.85
N GLN A 436 25.09 15.17 2.85
CA GLN A 436 26.45 15.21 2.32
C GLN A 436 27.36 14.27 3.14
N PRO A 437 28.19 13.41 2.52
CA PRO A 437 28.95 12.35 3.19
C PRO A 437 29.78 12.78 4.41
N TRP A 438 30.35 13.99 4.37
CA TRP A 438 31.22 14.53 5.42
C TRP A 438 30.50 14.85 6.73
N THR A 439 29.17 15.06 6.74
CA THR A 439 28.41 15.26 7.99
C THR A 439 28.41 14.00 8.86
N LYS A 440 28.44 12.82 8.23
CA LYS A 440 28.68 11.56 8.93
C LYS A 440 30.11 11.50 9.45
N ALA A 441 31.09 11.97 8.69
CA ALA A 441 32.50 11.98 9.09
C ALA A 441 32.78 12.85 10.33
N ILE A 442 32.09 14.00 10.49
CA ILE A 442 32.20 14.82 11.71
C ILE A 442 31.62 14.11 12.93
N LEU A 443 30.49 13.41 12.79
CA LEU A 443 29.91 12.62 13.88
C LEU A 443 30.82 11.45 14.27
N TRP A 444 31.49 10.83 13.30
CA TRP A 444 32.53 9.83 13.55
C TRP A 444 33.74 10.45 14.28
N ALA A 445 34.21 11.62 13.87
CA ALA A 445 35.33 12.31 14.52
C ALA A 445 35.00 12.70 15.98
N LEU A 446 33.79 13.19 16.23
CA LEU A 446 33.32 13.49 17.60
C LEU A 446 33.18 12.22 18.44
N GLY A 447 32.68 11.12 17.87
CA GLY A 447 32.61 9.82 18.54
C GLY A 447 33.99 9.29 18.91
N ILE A 448 34.97 9.41 18.02
CA ILE A 448 36.38 9.02 18.28
C ILE A 448 36.97 9.90 19.39
N LEU A 449 36.76 11.22 19.36
CA LEU A 449 37.23 12.14 20.41
C LEU A 449 36.65 11.81 21.79
N LEU A 450 35.37 11.42 21.84
CA LEU A 450 34.70 11.06 23.09
C LEU A 450 35.24 9.73 23.65
N LEU A 451 35.54 8.76 22.77
CA LEU A 451 36.17 7.49 23.14
C LEU A 451 37.62 7.66 23.60
N THR A 452 38.39 8.58 23.02
CA THR A 452 39.77 8.85 23.46
C THR A 452 39.80 9.55 24.82
N ILE A 453 38.89 10.50 25.07
CA ILE A 453 38.72 11.15 26.38
C ILE A 453 38.30 10.11 27.44
N LEU A 454 37.36 9.23 27.11
CA LEU A 454 36.91 8.18 28.03
C LEU A 454 38.01 7.15 28.32
N GLY A 455 38.79 6.76 27.31
CA GLY A 455 39.96 5.91 27.47
C GLY A 455 41.05 6.53 28.34
N PHE A 456 41.30 7.84 28.18
CA PHE A 456 42.25 8.59 29.01
C PHE A 456 41.79 8.68 30.46
N LEU A 457 40.50 8.92 30.71
CA LEU A 457 39.91 8.90 32.05
C LEU A 457 40.06 7.53 32.72
N ILE A 458 39.74 6.44 32.02
CA ILE A 458 39.89 5.07 32.54
C ILE A 458 41.35 4.72 32.83
N PHE A 459 42.28 5.16 31.97
CA PHE A 459 43.72 4.97 32.17
C PHE A 459 44.23 5.75 33.40
N SER A 460 43.78 6.99 33.59
CA SER A 460 44.14 7.81 34.75
C SER A 460 43.61 7.23 36.06
N PHE A 461 42.39 6.67 36.07
CA PHE A 461 41.79 6.01 37.25
C PHE A 461 42.44 4.66 37.58
N ARG A 462 43.00 3.95 36.59
CA ARG A 462 43.69 2.67 36.82
C ARG A 462 45.10 2.80 37.39
N ARG A 463 45.72 3.97 37.28
CA ARG A 463 47.11 4.18 37.74
C ARG A 463 47.24 4.40 39.26
N ASN A 464 46.14 4.65 39.98
CA ASN A 464 46.15 5.06 41.39
C ASN A 464 45.62 4.03 42.41
N ARG A 465 45.67 2.71 42.15
CA ARG A 465 45.34 1.71 43.19
C ARG A 465 46.60 1.20 43.93
N PRO A 466 46.66 1.25 45.28
CA PRO A 466 47.84 0.82 46.04
C PRO A 466 47.90 -0.71 46.22
N LYS A 467 49.12 -1.24 46.37
CA LYS A 467 49.47 -2.66 46.57
C LYS A 467 49.29 -3.09 48.05
N GLN A 468 48.80 -4.31 48.27
CA GLN A 468 48.98 -5.04 49.54
C GLN A 468 49.20 -6.55 49.29
N SER A 469 49.86 -7.16 50.27
CA SER A 469 50.89 -8.22 50.28
C SER A 469 50.43 -9.69 50.27
N ASP A 470 51.38 -10.55 49.85
CA ASP A 470 51.34 -12.02 49.79
C ASP A 470 51.32 -12.73 51.16
N ILE A 471 50.57 -13.84 51.27
CA ILE A 471 50.91 -15.06 52.04
C ILE A 471 50.38 -16.32 51.29
N SER A 472 51.28 -17.29 51.07
CA SER A 472 51.12 -18.62 50.43
C SER A 472 50.74 -19.69 51.50
N ILE A 473 50.09 -20.85 51.29
CA ILE A 473 50.34 -22.09 50.51
C ILE A 473 49.08 -22.99 50.80
N LYS A 474 48.43 -23.77 49.92
CA LYS A 474 48.86 -25.04 49.27
C LYS A 474 47.83 -25.52 48.23
N LYS A 475 48.37 -26.28 47.30
CA LYS A 475 47.92 -26.83 46.01
C LYS A 475 46.90 -27.98 46.18
N GLU A 476 45.81 -27.99 45.41
CA GLU A 476 45.55 -29.03 44.40
C GLU A 476 44.32 -28.74 43.50
N GLU A 477 44.50 -29.15 42.26
CA GLU A 477 43.54 -29.38 41.17
C GLU A 477 42.94 -28.19 40.39
N SER A 478 43.44 -28.13 39.15
CA SER A 478 43.05 -27.35 37.99
C SER A 478 41.56 -27.36 37.69
N VAL A 479 40.96 -26.17 37.65
CA VAL A 479 39.80 -25.90 36.79
C VAL A 479 40.20 -24.87 35.75
N VAL A 480 40.38 -25.37 34.52
CA VAL A 480 40.47 -24.57 33.30
C VAL A 480 39.22 -23.68 33.23
N ARG A 481 39.37 -22.37 33.41
CA ARG A 481 38.30 -21.42 33.06
C ARG A 481 38.23 -21.31 31.54
N ILE A 482 37.41 -22.14 30.92
CA ILE A 482 37.00 -22.00 29.52
C ILE A 482 36.19 -20.68 29.43
N LYS A 483 36.68 -19.68 28.69
CA LYS A 483 35.86 -18.53 28.27
C LYS A 483 34.73 -19.07 27.38
N PRO A 484 33.46 -18.66 27.58
CA PRO A 484 32.40 -19.05 26.66
C PRO A 484 32.71 -18.55 25.25
N ASN A 485 32.76 -19.49 24.31
CA ASN A 485 33.06 -19.32 22.89
C ASN A 485 31.97 -18.44 22.26
N THR A 486 32.18 -17.12 22.21
CA THR A 486 31.21 -16.20 21.61
C THR A 486 31.43 -16.22 20.10
N PRO A 487 30.42 -16.50 19.26
CA PRO A 487 30.63 -16.72 17.83
C PRO A 487 31.22 -15.47 17.16
N CYS A 488 32.32 -15.64 16.40
CA CYS A 488 32.96 -14.56 15.66
C CYS A 488 32.10 -13.98 14.52
N ILE A 489 31.09 -14.71 14.02
CA ILE A 489 30.20 -14.28 12.94
C ILE A 489 28.75 -14.35 13.43
N SER A 490 28.08 -13.20 13.45
CA SER A 490 26.65 -13.09 13.72
C SER A 490 25.88 -12.82 12.43
N LEU A 491 25.02 -13.76 12.04
CA LEU A 491 24.09 -13.65 10.94
C LEU A 491 22.71 -13.20 11.40
N PHE A 492 22.22 -13.54 12.60
CA PHE A 492 20.91 -13.08 13.07
C PHE A 492 20.91 -11.56 13.32
N GLY A 493 19.89 -10.86 12.81
CA GLY A 493 19.84 -9.40 12.79
C GLY A 493 20.80 -8.78 11.80
N THR A 494 21.63 -7.83 12.24
CA THR A 494 22.64 -7.20 11.37
C THR A 494 23.91 -8.04 11.31
N LEU A 495 24.44 -8.30 10.10
CA LEU A 495 25.71 -9.01 9.92
C LEU A 495 26.82 -8.38 10.77
N GLN A 496 27.44 -9.15 11.66
CA GLN A 496 28.61 -8.76 12.45
C GLN A 496 29.75 -9.78 12.30
N LEU A 497 30.96 -9.28 12.15
CA LEU A 497 32.21 -10.05 12.08
C LEU A 497 33.15 -9.48 13.15
N LYS A 498 33.35 -10.21 14.25
CA LYS A 498 34.12 -9.73 15.41
C LYS A 498 35.25 -10.69 15.73
N ASN A 499 36.41 -10.12 16.06
CA ASN A 499 37.49 -10.80 16.77
C ASN A 499 37.45 -10.34 18.25
N ASP A 500 38.19 -11.01 19.14
CA ASP A 500 38.24 -10.76 20.59
C ASP A 500 38.47 -9.28 20.98
N GLU A 501 39.02 -8.47 20.08
CA GLU A 501 39.39 -7.07 20.33
C GLU A 501 38.81 -6.04 19.34
N GLN A 502 38.20 -6.45 18.21
CA GLN A 502 37.76 -5.51 17.16
C GLN A 502 36.60 -6.02 16.28
N ASP A 503 35.69 -5.10 15.91
CA ASP A 503 34.65 -5.32 14.89
C ASP A 503 35.24 -5.08 13.48
N LEU A 504 35.27 -6.13 12.66
CA LEU A 504 35.82 -6.16 11.32
C LEU A 504 34.75 -5.97 10.23
N THR A 505 33.49 -5.85 10.61
CA THR A 505 32.34 -5.80 9.68
C THR A 505 32.49 -4.71 8.62
N THR A 506 33.06 -3.55 8.97
CA THR A 506 33.22 -2.43 8.04
C THR A 506 34.35 -2.63 7.03
N SER A 507 35.31 -3.52 7.31
CA SER A 507 36.45 -3.81 6.45
C SER A 507 36.06 -4.61 5.20
N PHE A 508 34.90 -5.29 5.23
CA PHE A 508 34.36 -6.02 4.09
C PHE A 508 33.50 -5.11 3.21
N SER A 509 33.80 -5.04 1.92
CA SER A 509 32.95 -4.34 0.95
C SER A 509 31.58 -5.03 0.82
N PRO A 510 30.53 -4.34 0.33
CA PRO A 510 29.19 -4.94 0.20
C PRO A 510 29.15 -6.24 -0.61
N LEU A 511 29.94 -6.34 -1.68
CA LEU A 511 30.03 -7.56 -2.50
C LEU A 511 30.76 -8.69 -1.76
N LEU A 512 31.81 -8.37 -1.00
CA LEU A 512 32.53 -9.37 -0.20
C LEU A 512 31.65 -9.93 0.93
N LYS A 513 30.83 -9.09 1.57
CA LYS A 513 29.84 -9.55 2.56
C LYS A 513 28.82 -10.49 1.94
N GLN A 514 28.31 -10.17 0.74
CA GLN A 514 27.37 -11.03 0.02
C GLN A 514 27.98 -12.40 -0.30
N ILE A 515 29.19 -12.43 -0.87
CA ILE A 515 29.89 -13.68 -1.21
C ILE A 515 30.14 -14.51 0.06
N LEU A 516 30.58 -13.88 1.15
CA LEU A 516 30.83 -14.56 2.42
C LEU A 516 29.54 -15.19 2.98
N VAL A 517 28.47 -14.41 3.08
CA VAL A 517 27.16 -14.87 3.60
C VAL A 517 26.62 -16.00 2.72
N PHE A 518 26.71 -15.88 1.39
CA PHE A 518 26.28 -16.94 0.47
C PHE A 518 27.03 -18.25 0.70
N ILE A 519 28.35 -18.19 0.88
CA ILE A 519 29.16 -19.38 1.18
C ILE A 519 28.77 -19.95 2.55
N ILE A 520 28.67 -19.12 3.59
CA ILE A 520 28.32 -19.56 4.94
C ILE A 520 26.96 -20.26 4.94
N LEU A 521 25.92 -19.64 4.35
CA LEU A 521 24.58 -20.22 4.29
C LEU A 521 24.55 -21.51 3.48
N LYS A 522 25.25 -21.59 2.35
CA LYS A 522 25.36 -22.85 1.58
C LYS A 522 26.03 -23.94 2.42
N THR A 523 27.18 -23.66 3.02
CA THR A 523 27.92 -24.62 3.84
C THR A 523 27.12 -25.10 5.06
N THR A 524 26.45 -24.19 5.76
CA THR A 524 25.66 -24.50 6.97
C THR A 524 24.33 -25.18 6.65
N VAL A 525 23.56 -24.69 5.68
CA VAL A 525 22.21 -25.21 5.38
C VAL A 525 22.25 -26.49 4.56
N LEU A 526 23.10 -26.58 3.54
CA LEU A 526 23.09 -27.69 2.58
C LEU A 526 24.19 -28.73 2.85
N GLY A 527 25.06 -28.50 3.84
CA GLY A 527 26.26 -29.31 4.08
C GLY A 527 27.27 -29.32 2.91
N LYS A 528 27.06 -28.44 1.93
CA LYS A 528 27.87 -28.29 0.72
C LYS A 528 28.13 -26.80 0.51
N GLY A 529 29.37 -26.42 0.25
CA GLY A 529 29.68 -25.03 -0.06
C GLY A 529 29.30 -24.62 -1.48
N ALA A 530 29.60 -23.37 -1.82
CA ALA A 530 29.20 -22.76 -3.09
C ALA A 530 30.11 -23.17 -4.24
N THR A 531 29.56 -23.73 -5.30
CA THR A 531 30.35 -24.04 -6.50
C THR A 531 30.83 -22.77 -7.21
N SER A 532 31.92 -22.93 -7.93
CA SER A 532 32.48 -21.91 -8.82
C SER A 532 31.46 -21.37 -9.84
N LYS A 533 30.54 -22.22 -10.28
CA LYS A 533 29.44 -21.91 -11.21
C LYS A 533 28.34 -21.09 -10.51
N GLU A 534 27.84 -21.56 -9.38
CA GLU A 534 26.80 -20.84 -8.61
C GLU A 534 27.25 -19.43 -8.21
N LEU A 535 28.50 -19.25 -7.76
CA LEU A 535 29.04 -17.93 -7.45
C LEU A 535 29.04 -17.01 -8.69
N THR A 536 29.34 -17.57 -9.86
CA THR A 536 29.38 -16.81 -11.12
C THR A 536 27.98 -16.39 -11.56
N GLU A 537 27.04 -17.33 -11.56
CA GLU A 537 25.65 -17.07 -11.96
C GLU A 537 24.94 -16.12 -10.98
N THR A 538 25.29 -16.17 -9.69
CA THR A 538 24.68 -15.31 -8.65
C THR A 538 25.23 -13.88 -8.69
N PHE A 539 26.54 -13.71 -8.78
CA PHE A 539 27.18 -12.38 -8.61
C PHE A 539 27.64 -11.72 -9.92
N TRP A 540 27.81 -12.50 -10.99
CA TRP A 540 28.28 -12.01 -12.30
C TRP A 540 27.53 -12.65 -13.50
N PRO A 541 26.18 -12.65 -13.54
CA PRO A 541 25.40 -13.33 -14.58
C PRO A 541 25.62 -12.78 -16.00
N HIS A 542 26.04 -11.52 -16.11
CA HIS A 542 26.21 -10.83 -17.39
C HIS A 542 27.67 -10.79 -17.88
N PHE A 543 28.60 -11.42 -17.16
CA PHE A 543 30.01 -11.39 -17.53
C PHE A 543 30.34 -12.58 -18.43
N SER A 544 31.27 -12.40 -19.36
CA SER A 544 31.85 -13.53 -20.09
C SER A 544 32.53 -14.49 -19.11
N THR A 545 32.61 -15.77 -19.46
CA THR A 545 33.22 -16.82 -18.61
C THR A 545 34.63 -16.46 -18.14
N ALA A 546 35.45 -15.87 -19.02
CA ALA A 546 36.79 -15.38 -18.69
C ALA A 546 36.77 -14.24 -17.67
N LYS A 547 35.95 -13.21 -17.91
CA LYS A 547 35.85 -12.02 -17.04
C LYS A 547 35.24 -12.37 -15.67
N ALA A 548 34.26 -13.27 -15.64
CA ALA A 548 33.68 -13.75 -14.39
C ALA A 548 34.69 -14.53 -13.54
N LYS A 549 35.50 -15.40 -14.18
CA LYS A 549 36.56 -16.16 -13.50
C LYS A 549 37.59 -15.24 -12.85
N GLU A 550 38.03 -14.20 -13.57
CA GLU A 550 38.98 -13.20 -13.07
C GLU A 550 38.41 -12.41 -11.88
N ASN A 551 37.18 -11.90 -12.01
CA ASN A 551 36.51 -11.15 -10.95
C ASN A 551 36.26 -12.01 -9.70
N ARG A 552 35.82 -13.26 -9.88
CA ARG A 552 35.65 -14.21 -8.78
C ARG A 552 36.97 -14.48 -8.07
N GLY A 553 38.03 -14.80 -8.82
CA GLY A 553 39.36 -15.05 -8.26
C GLY A 553 39.88 -13.88 -7.42
N THR A 554 39.71 -12.66 -7.94
CA THR A 554 40.11 -11.43 -7.25
C THR A 554 39.31 -11.21 -5.94
N ASN A 555 37.99 -11.39 -5.97
CA ASN A 555 37.15 -11.20 -4.78
C ASN A 555 37.40 -12.28 -3.73
N ILE A 556 37.60 -13.54 -4.13
CA ILE A 556 37.95 -14.61 -3.19
C ILE A 556 39.32 -14.37 -2.55
N ARG A 557 40.32 -13.88 -3.31
CA ARG A 557 41.62 -13.50 -2.76
C ARG A 557 41.50 -12.39 -1.72
N LYS A 558 40.72 -11.34 -2.02
CA LYS A 558 40.42 -10.25 -1.06
C LYS A 558 39.69 -10.78 0.17
N LEU A 559 38.73 -11.67 -0.02
CA LEU A 559 37.97 -12.29 1.07
C LEU A 559 38.90 -13.07 2.01
N ARG A 560 39.76 -13.94 1.48
CA ARG A 560 40.76 -14.69 2.26
C ARG A 560 41.72 -13.77 3.02
N ALA A 561 42.18 -12.69 2.39
CA ALA A 561 43.06 -11.73 3.04
C ALA A 561 42.40 -11.04 4.24
N LEU A 562 41.11 -10.70 4.15
CA LEU A 562 40.35 -10.15 5.27
C LEU A 562 40.08 -11.23 6.34
N LEU A 563 39.71 -12.44 5.94
CA LEU A 563 39.49 -13.56 6.86
C LEU A 563 40.77 -14.00 7.58
N ALA A 564 41.96 -13.69 7.09
CA ALA A 564 43.21 -13.96 7.80
C ALA A 564 43.29 -13.25 9.17
N SER A 565 42.54 -12.16 9.36
CA SER A 565 42.40 -11.47 10.66
C SER A 565 41.46 -12.20 11.64
N LEU A 566 40.77 -13.24 11.18
CA LEU A 566 39.92 -14.15 11.94
C LEU A 566 40.48 -15.58 11.80
N PRO A 567 41.53 -15.95 12.54
CA PRO A 567 42.22 -17.24 12.35
C PRO A 567 41.30 -18.46 12.55
N GLN A 568 40.18 -18.26 13.26
CA GLN A 568 39.15 -19.27 13.50
C GLN A 568 38.24 -19.52 12.28
N ILE A 569 38.23 -18.62 11.28
CA ILE A 569 37.43 -18.72 10.06
C ILE A 569 38.32 -19.05 8.86
N GLN A 570 38.29 -20.31 8.40
CA GLN A 570 39.05 -20.77 7.24
C GLN A 570 38.14 -21.11 6.06
N LEU A 571 38.48 -20.57 4.88
CA LEU A 571 37.75 -20.75 3.62
C LEU A 571 38.56 -21.57 2.63
N ASP A 572 38.12 -22.81 2.41
CA ASP A 572 38.79 -23.79 1.56
C ASP A 572 37.99 -24.08 0.29
N PHE A 573 38.71 -24.53 -0.75
CA PHE A 573 38.10 -25.02 -1.98
C PHE A 573 38.24 -26.54 -2.02
N VAL A 574 37.16 -27.24 -1.66
CA VAL A 574 37.13 -28.71 -1.50
C VAL A 574 35.95 -29.25 -2.31
N ASN A 575 36.11 -30.41 -2.95
CA ASN A 575 35.06 -31.07 -3.75
C ASN A 575 34.40 -30.12 -4.77
N ASN A 576 35.22 -29.33 -5.49
CA ASN A 576 34.79 -28.36 -6.50
C ASN A 576 33.89 -27.22 -5.97
N SER A 577 33.95 -26.93 -4.67
CA SER A 577 33.12 -25.91 -4.01
C SER A 577 33.89 -25.14 -2.94
N TRP A 578 33.51 -23.88 -2.75
CA TRP A 578 34.05 -23.00 -1.70
C TRP A 578 33.26 -23.21 -0.42
N GLN A 579 33.93 -23.66 0.65
CA GLN A 579 33.27 -23.98 1.91
C GLN A 579 34.05 -23.46 3.12
N LEU A 580 33.35 -23.17 4.22
CA LEU A 580 34.01 -22.98 5.52
C LEU A 580 34.45 -24.35 6.06
N LYS A 581 35.63 -24.39 6.67
CA LYS A 581 36.10 -25.57 7.40
C LYS A 581 35.17 -25.87 8.58
N SER A 582 35.00 -27.14 8.94
CA SER A 582 34.09 -27.56 10.03
C SER A 582 34.35 -26.81 11.36
N THR A 583 35.62 -26.64 11.73
CA THR A 583 36.03 -25.88 12.93
C THR A 583 35.65 -24.40 12.89
N ALA A 584 35.44 -23.83 11.70
CA ALA A 584 35.00 -22.45 11.51
C ALA A 584 33.48 -22.29 11.64
N LEU A 585 32.70 -23.38 11.49
CA LEU A 585 31.25 -23.33 11.62
C LEU A 585 30.81 -23.08 13.07
N GLU A 586 31.58 -23.58 14.05
CA GLU A 586 31.38 -23.30 15.47
C GLU A 586 31.50 -21.81 15.84
N GLN A 587 31.96 -20.96 14.92
CA GLN A 587 32.05 -19.52 15.11
C GLN A 587 30.91 -18.74 14.44
N VAL A 588 29.95 -19.44 13.84
CA VAL A 588 28.78 -18.85 13.17
C VAL A 588 27.54 -19.10 14.02
N ASP A 589 26.85 -18.04 14.45
CA ASP A 589 25.62 -18.14 15.24
C ASP A 589 24.51 -19.00 14.59
N TYR A 590 24.40 -18.95 13.25
CA TYR A 590 23.44 -19.75 12.49
C TYR A 590 23.72 -21.25 12.57
N TYR A 591 24.99 -21.65 12.67
CA TYR A 591 25.35 -23.06 12.88
C TYR A 591 24.92 -23.53 14.29
N HIS A 592 25.13 -22.70 15.32
CA HIS A 592 24.61 -22.98 16.66
C HIS A 592 23.10 -23.12 16.69
N PHE A 593 22.39 -22.23 15.97
CA PHE A 593 20.94 -22.32 15.79
C PHE A 593 20.53 -23.67 15.17
N GLN A 594 21.17 -24.11 14.09
CA GLN A 594 20.86 -25.41 13.47
C GLN A 594 21.15 -26.59 14.40
N ASN A 595 22.30 -26.59 15.06
CA ASN A 595 22.66 -27.64 16.02
C ASN A 595 21.65 -27.74 17.17
N VAL A 596 21.15 -26.62 17.69
CA VAL A 596 20.13 -26.64 18.76
C VAL A 596 18.82 -27.23 18.23
N LEU A 597 18.38 -26.87 17.02
CA LEU A 597 17.15 -27.41 16.43
C LEU A 597 17.23 -28.90 16.10
N GLU A 598 18.37 -29.37 15.58
CA GLU A 598 18.59 -30.79 15.27
C GLU A 598 18.61 -31.64 16.55
N ASN A 599 19.30 -31.17 17.58
CA ASN A 599 19.36 -31.86 18.88
C ASN A 599 18.02 -31.87 19.63
N TRP A 600 17.14 -30.89 19.37
CA TRP A 600 15.79 -30.85 19.93
C TRP A 600 14.83 -31.85 19.28
N SER A 601 15.09 -32.23 18.03
CA SER A 601 14.23 -33.17 17.30
C SER A 601 14.35 -34.62 17.80
N GLN A 602 15.24 -34.89 18.77
CA GLN A 602 15.49 -36.22 19.33
C GLN A 602 14.58 -36.48 20.55
N PRO A 603 13.86 -37.61 20.61
CA PRO A 603 12.82 -37.89 21.61
C PRO A 603 13.30 -38.03 23.08
N GLN A 604 14.62 -38.02 23.33
CA GLN A 604 15.21 -38.22 24.66
C GLN A 604 15.69 -36.93 25.35
N ASN A 605 15.56 -35.76 24.72
CA ASN A 605 16.01 -34.50 25.32
C ASN A 605 14.88 -33.84 26.13
N ASN A 606 14.96 -33.96 27.46
CA ASN A 606 14.16 -33.15 28.38
C ASN A 606 14.46 -31.66 28.18
N LEU A 607 13.42 -30.83 28.37
CA LEU A 607 13.51 -29.38 28.28
C LEU A 607 14.69 -28.83 29.11
N ASN A 608 15.73 -28.36 28.44
CA ASN A 608 16.78 -27.62 29.11
C ASN A 608 16.54 -26.12 28.90
N THR A 609 15.89 -25.48 29.88
CA THR A 609 15.54 -24.05 29.87
C THR A 609 16.75 -23.15 29.56
N ALA A 610 17.96 -23.53 30.00
CA ALA A 610 19.18 -22.77 29.70
C ALA A 610 19.54 -22.77 28.20
N ARG A 611 19.30 -23.88 27.49
CA ARG A 611 19.51 -23.96 26.04
C ARG A 611 18.48 -23.13 25.29
N LEU A 612 17.23 -23.12 25.76
CA LEU A 612 16.15 -22.30 25.19
C LEU A 612 16.49 -20.80 25.30
N HIS A 613 16.91 -20.33 26.48
CA HIS A 613 17.33 -18.93 26.65
C HIS A 613 18.53 -18.55 25.78
N THR A 614 19.49 -19.47 25.61
CA THR A 614 20.64 -19.25 24.73
C THR A 614 20.18 -19.07 23.29
N LEU A 615 19.26 -19.92 22.81
CA LEU A 615 18.69 -19.82 21.47
C LEU A 615 17.88 -18.54 21.28
N LEU A 616 16.96 -18.23 22.21
CA LEU A 616 16.16 -17.00 22.19
C LEU A 616 17.07 -15.77 22.14
N GLY A 617 18.16 -15.75 22.90
CA GLY A 617 19.15 -14.67 22.85
C GLY A 617 19.83 -14.50 21.49
N LEU A 618 20.03 -15.58 20.72
CA LEU A 618 20.56 -15.49 19.36
C LEU A 618 19.53 -14.86 18.41
N ILE A 619 18.31 -15.41 18.37
CA ILE A 619 17.29 -15.04 17.38
C ILE A 619 16.51 -13.76 17.74
N ASP A 620 16.60 -13.26 18.98
CA ASP A 620 15.92 -12.01 19.40
C ASP A 620 16.32 -10.78 18.57
N HIS A 621 17.51 -10.84 17.95
CA HIS A 621 18.05 -9.81 17.05
C HIS A 621 17.31 -9.73 15.70
N GLY A 622 16.38 -10.66 15.42
CA GLY A 622 15.60 -10.72 14.19
C GLY A 622 16.19 -11.65 13.13
N ASN A 623 15.54 -11.73 11.96
CA ASN A 623 15.89 -12.68 10.91
C ASN A 623 17.34 -12.50 10.39
N ILE A 624 17.89 -13.53 9.76
CA ILE A 624 19.26 -13.54 9.26
C ILE A 624 19.51 -12.37 8.30
N VAL A 625 20.63 -11.67 8.48
CA VAL A 625 21.11 -10.56 7.65
C VAL A 625 19.98 -9.61 7.24
N GLN A 626 19.26 -9.09 8.24
CA GLN A 626 18.03 -8.31 8.09
C GLN A 626 18.23 -7.06 7.22
N ASN A 627 19.43 -6.48 7.24
CA ASN A 627 19.81 -5.31 6.45
C ASN A 627 20.23 -5.62 4.99
N MET A 628 20.21 -6.88 4.57
CA MET A 628 20.52 -7.32 3.21
C MET A 628 19.26 -7.77 2.46
N THR A 629 19.02 -7.23 1.27
CA THR A 629 17.86 -7.56 0.42
C THR A 629 18.35 -8.00 -0.95
N TYR A 630 18.46 -9.32 -1.17
CA TYR A 630 18.93 -9.91 -2.42
C TYR A 630 18.05 -11.11 -2.81
N PRO A 631 17.70 -11.30 -4.10
CA PRO A 631 16.78 -12.37 -4.51
C PRO A 631 17.21 -13.79 -4.08
N TRP A 632 18.51 -14.10 -4.12
CA TRP A 632 19.03 -15.40 -3.70
C TRP A 632 18.93 -15.65 -2.18
N LEU A 633 18.78 -14.58 -1.40
CA LEU A 633 18.74 -14.63 0.07
C LEU A 633 17.31 -14.88 0.60
N ASP A 634 16.29 -14.54 -0.20
CA ASP A 634 14.88 -14.64 0.20
C ASP A 634 14.49 -16.07 0.56
N GLN A 635 15.00 -17.08 -0.19
CA GLN A 635 14.77 -18.49 0.12
C GLN A 635 15.33 -18.88 1.50
N PHE A 636 16.58 -18.50 1.80
CA PHE A 636 17.19 -18.81 3.10
C PHE A 636 16.46 -18.13 4.27
N LYS A 637 16.00 -16.89 4.07
CA LYS A 637 15.20 -16.16 5.06
C LYS A 637 13.87 -16.84 5.33
N ALA A 638 13.19 -17.32 4.29
CA ALA A 638 11.94 -18.05 4.42
C ALA A 638 12.15 -19.40 5.13
N GLU A 639 13.15 -20.18 4.74
CA GLU A 639 13.50 -21.45 5.40
C GLU A 639 13.86 -21.26 6.88
N THR A 640 14.50 -20.14 7.23
CA THR A 640 14.82 -19.82 8.64
C THR A 640 13.55 -19.54 9.44
N VAL A 641 12.60 -18.77 8.87
CA VAL A 641 11.30 -18.49 9.51
C VAL A 641 10.53 -19.78 9.72
N GLU A 642 10.45 -20.65 8.72
CA GLU A 642 9.75 -21.94 8.79
C GLU A 642 10.33 -22.85 9.89
N LYS A 643 11.66 -22.90 10.01
CA LYS A 643 12.33 -23.67 11.08
C LYS A 643 12.05 -23.13 12.47
N ILE A 644 12.04 -21.80 12.64
CA ILE A 644 11.72 -21.15 13.92
C ILE A 644 10.26 -21.39 14.30
N ASP A 645 9.35 -21.23 13.33
CA ASP A 645 7.93 -21.44 13.53
C ASP A 645 7.63 -22.88 13.97
N GLY A 646 8.13 -23.87 13.23
CA GLY A 646 7.98 -25.28 13.59
C GLY A 646 8.61 -25.63 14.95
N PHE A 647 9.69 -24.95 15.35
CA PHE A 647 10.29 -25.12 16.67
C PHE A 647 9.41 -24.53 17.79
N PHE A 648 8.92 -23.31 17.62
CA PHE A 648 8.03 -22.67 18.60
C PHE A 648 6.70 -23.41 18.73
N GLN A 649 6.14 -23.91 17.63
CA GLN A 649 4.94 -24.74 17.67
C GLN A 649 5.16 -26.03 18.48
N LYS A 650 6.31 -26.69 18.34
CA LYS A 650 6.66 -27.87 19.15
C LYS A 650 6.79 -27.53 20.64
N ILE A 651 7.39 -26.39 20.99
CA ILE A 651 7.46 -25.95 22.40
C ILE A 651 6.06 -25.68 22.94
N TYR A 652 5.23 -24.97 22.17
CA TYR A 652 3.86 -24.66 22.54
C TYR A 652 3.04 -25.92 22.84
N GLN A 653 3.22 -26.99 22.04
CA GLN A 653 2.50 -28.25 22.22
C GLN A 653 3.03 -29.13 23.37
N SER A 654 4.35 -29.19 23.56
CA SER A 654 4.97 -30.19 24.44
C SER A 654 5.36 -29.68 25.82
N ALA A 655 5.58 -28.37 25.96
CA ALA A 655 6.31 -27.83 27.10
C ALA A 655 5.84 -26.44 27.56
N TRP A 656 4.81 -25.89 26.93
CA TRP A 656 4.35 -24.53 27.24
C TRP A 656 4.07 -24.32 28.73
N ASN A 657 3.37 -25.27 29.35
CA ASN A 657 2.95 -25.21 30.75
C ASN A 657 4.09 -25.41 31.76
N THR A 658 5.28 -25.85 31.31
CA THR A 658 6.46 -26.02 32.18
C THR A 658 7.39 -24.81 32.15
N LEU A 659 7.15 -23.85 31.24
CA LEU A 659 7.89 -22.61 31.15
C LEU A 659 7.34 -21.57 32.14
N ASP A 660 8.24 -20.79 32.72
CA ASP A 660 7.89 -19.62 33.51
C ASP A 660 7.32 -18.50 32.62
N THR A 661 6.45 -17.67 33.19
CA THR A 661 5.76 -16.58 32.48
C THR A 661 6.70 -15.62 31.73
N PRO A 662 7.87 -15.20 32.28
CA PRO A 662 8.85 -14.40 31.54
C PRO A 662 9.37 -15.08 30.26
N THR A 663 9.62 -16.39 30.31
CA THR A 663 10.06 -17.16 29.14
C THR A 663 8.96 -17.30 28.10
N GLN A 664 7.71 -17.54 28.53
CA GLN A 664 6.54 -17.56 27.65
C GLN A 664 6.36 -16.21 26.94
N LEU A 665 6.51 -15.11 27.67
CA LEU A 665 6.42 -13.75 27.13
C LEU A 665 7.52 -13.50 26.08
N HIS A 666 8.77 -13.84 26.40
CA HIS A 666 9.90 -13.64 25.48
C HIS A 666 9.73 -14.48 24.20
N LEU A 667 9.26 -15.72 24.33
CA LEU A 667 8.99 -16.59 23.18
C LEU A 667 7.92 -15.97 22.26
N ALA A 668 6.78 -15.51 22.81
CA ALA A 668 5.72 -14.90 22.02
C ALA A 668 6.19 -13.62 21.30
N GLN A 669 7.01 -12.79 21.96
CA GLN A 669 7.60 -11.58 21.36
C GLN A 669 8.55 -11.92 20.21
N VAL A 670 9.41 -12.92 20.38
CA VAL A 670 10.32 -13.38 19.32
C VAL A 670 9.53 -14.00 18.18
N TRP A 671 8.49 -14.79 18.45
CA TRP A 671 7.65 -15.38 17.42
C TRP A 671 7.03 -14.30 16.52
N LEU A 672 6.46 -13.25 17.10
CA LEU A 672 5.91 -12.11 16.34
C LEU A 672 6.97 -11.28 15.60
N LYS A 673 8.24 -11.32 15.99
CA LYS A 673 9.33 -10.70 15.21
C LYS A 673 9.58 -11.44 13.89
N PHE A 674 9.40 -12.77 13.87
CA PHE A 674 9.63 -13.61 12.68
C PHE A 674 8.37 -13.80 11.84
N ASP A 675 7.21 -13.94 12.50
CA ASP A 675 5.89 -13.95 11.86
C ASP A 675 4.99 -12.88 12.51
N PRO A 676 4.99 -11.64 11.98
CA PRO A 676 4.21 -10.54 12.53
C PRO A 676 2.69 -10.76 12.52
N LEU A 677 2.20 -11.76 11.78
CA LEU A 677 0.78 -12.06 11.64
C LEU A 677 0.38 -13.38 12.29
N HIS A 678 1.24 -13.91 13.17
CA HIS A 678 0.95 -15.13 13.91
C HIS A 678 -0.10 -14.90 15.02
N GLU A 679 -1.32 -15.39 14.81
CA GLU A 679 -2.47 -15.17 15.71
C GLU A 679 -2.28 -15.79 17.10
N THR A 680 -1.73 -17.01 17.21
CA THR A 680 -1.50 -17.66 18.51
C THR A 680 -0.49 -16.90 19.37
N ALA A 681 0.62 -16.45 18.77
CA ALA A 681 1.63 -15.66 19.48
C ALA A 681 1.06 -14.31 19.95
N LEU A 682 0.18 -13.68 19.16
CA LEU A 682 -0.56 -12.50 19.56
C LEU A 682 -1.45 -12.77 20.79
N ALA A 683 -2.25 -13.84 20.75
CA ALA A 683 -3.16 -14.20 21.83
C ALA A 683 -2.40 -14.42 23.14
N ILE A 684 -1.30 -15.17 23.09
CA ILE A 684 -0.41 -15.40 24.23
C ILE A 684 0.12 -14.08 24.80
N LEU A 685 0.66 -13.22 23.94
CA LEU A 685 1.29 -11.96 24.35
C LEU A 685 0.27 -11.02 25.00
N ILE A 686 -0.93 -10.89 24.42
CA ILE A 686 -2.02 -10.07 24.98
C ILE A 686 -2.46 -10.62 26.33
N ARG A 687 -2.64 -11.94 26.47
CA ARG A 687 -3.04 -12.58 27.72
C ARG A 687 -2.03 -12.32 28.84
N ILE A 688 -0.74 -12.54 28.59
CA ILE A 688 0.31 -12.32 29.59
C ILE A 688 0.37 -10.83 29.99
N LEU A 689 0.36 -9.91 29.03
CA LEU A 689 0.39 -8.47 29.32
C LEU A 689 -0.87 -7.98 30.07
N HIS A 690 -2.03 -8.59 29.80
CA HIS A 690 -3.27 -8.29 30.51
C HIS A 690 -3.20 -8.75 31.98
N LEU A 691 -2.71 -9.96 32.24
CA LEU A 691 -2.52 -10.50 33.59
C LEU A 691 -1.48 -9.71 34.41
N GLU A 692 -0.45 -9.15 33.76
CA GLU A 692 0.53 -8.26 34.38
C GLU A 692 0.00 -6.82 34.62
N GLY A 693 -1.25 -6.52 34.28
CA GLY A 693 -1.84 -5.18 34.41
C GLY A 693 -1.32 -4.16 33.38
N LYS A 694 -0.57 -4.60 32.37
CA LYS A 694 0.02 -3.74 31.32
C LYS A 694 -0.96 -3.52 30.16
N HIS A 695 -2.18 -3.13 30.46
CA HIS A 695 -3.28 -3.00 29.48
C HIS A 695 -2.94 -2.10 28.27
N GLY A 696 -2.22 -0.99 28.49
CA GLY A 696 -1.80 -0.10 27.40
C GLY A 696 -0.80 -0.76 26.42
N GLN A 697 0.09 -1.62 26.91
CA GLN A 697 1.01 -2.37 26.05
C GLN A 697 0.26 -3.45 25.27
N ALA A 698 -0.67 -4.15 25.91
CA ALA A 698 -1.52 -5.14 25.25
C ALA A 698 -2.34 -4.52 24.11
N GLN A 699 -2.94 -3.34 24.34
CA GLN A 699 -3.68 -2.61 23.32
C GLN A 699 -2.77 -2.18 22.16
N HIS A 700 -1.59 -1.63 22.46
CA HIS A 700 -0.63 -1.22 21.42
C HIS A 700 -0.19 -2.40 20.54
N VAL A 701 0.07 -3.57 21.15
CA VAL A 701 0.40 -4.80 20.42
C VAL A 701 -0.74 -5.21 19.50
N TYR A 702 -1.98 -5.25 20.00
CA TYR A 702 -3.17 -5.57 19.21
C TYR A 702 -3.40 -4.59 18.04
N ASP A 703 -3.25 -3.29 18.28
CA ASP A 703 -3.43 -2.26 17.25
C ASP A 703 -2.36 -2.37 16.16
N SER A 704 -1.10 -2.63 16.55
CA SER A 704 0.01 -2.82 15.63
C SER A 704 -0.19 -4.08 14.77
N PHE A 705 -0.65 -5.18 15.38
CA PHE A 705 -0.99 -6.41 14.67
C PHE A 705 -2.16 -6.18 13.71
N SER A 706 -3.27 -5.61 14.19
CA SER A 706 -4.47 -5.34 13.39
C SER A 706 -4.19 -4.43 12.20
N LYS A 707 -3.32 -3.43 12.39
CA LYS A 707 -2.83 -2.58 11.30
C LYS A 707 -2.03 -3.37 10.27
N SER A 708 -1.11 -4.22 10.71
CA SER A 708 -0.28 -5.06 9.83
C SER A 708 -1.15 -6.08 9.07
N TYR A 709 -2.14 -6.66 9.75
CA TYR A 709 -3.13 -7.58 9.18
C TYR A 709 -3.96 -6.88 8.10
N PHE A 710 -4.46 -5.67 8.37
CA PHE A 710 -5.18 -4.86 7.40
C PHE A 710 -4.31 -4.44 6.22
N GLU A 711 -3.05 -4.06 6.46
CA GLU A 711 -2.11 -3.69 5.39
C GLU A 711 -1.82 -4.87 4.43
N LEU A 712 -1.78 -6.11 4.94
CA LEU A 712 -1.51 -7.30 4.12
C LEU A 712 -2.79 -7.88 3.47
N TYR A 713 -3.86 -8.05 4.24
CA TYR A 713 -5.08 -8.76 3.82
C TYR A 713 -6.21 -7.83 3.37
N ASP A 714 -6.10 -6.51 3.57
CA ASP A 714 -7.13 -5.50 3.21
C ASP A 714 -8.50 -5.78 3.88
N THR A 715 -8.47 -6.47 5.03
CA THR A 715 -9.62 -6.81 5.86
C THR A 715 -9.26 -6.55 7.32
N PRO A 716 -10.23 -6.11 8.16
CA PRO A 716 -9.97 -5.96 9.60
C PRO A 716 -9.71 -7.33 10.22
N PHE A 717 -8.83 -7.37 11.23
CA PHE A 717 -8.59 -8.58 12.00
C PHE A 717 -9.92 -9.04 12.65
N PRO A 718 -10.36 -10.29 12.44
CA PRO A 718 -11.72 -10.73 12.80
C PRO A 718 -11.92 -10.93 14.31
N THR A 719 -10.86 -11.20 15.05
CA THR A 719 -10.91 -11.47 16.48
C THR A 719 -10.76 -10.17 17.26
N ASP A 720 -11.70 -9.88 18.17
CA ASP A 720 -11.66 -8.64 18.94
C ASP A 720 -10.61 -8.68 20.07
N PHE A 721 -10.23 -7.51 20.60
CA PHE A 721 -9.26 -7.43 21.69
C PHE A 721 -9.73 -8.16 22.96
N LEU A 722 -11.02 -8.07 23.29
CA LEU A 722 -11.56 -8.62 24.53
C LEU A 722 -11.57 -10.15 24.54
N SER A 723 -11.86 -10.80 23.42
CA SER A 723 -11.80 -12.26 23.27
C SER A 723 -10.38 -12.80 23.47
N LEU A 724 -9.36 -12.04 23.09
CA LEU A 724 -7.95 -12.39 23.35
C LEU A 724 -7.53 -12.21 24.82
N THR A 725 -8.33 -11.52 25.63
CA THR A 725 -8.09 -11.35 27.07
C THR A 725 -8.82 -12.36 27.95
N GLN A 726 -9.82 -13.06 27.40
CA GLN A 726 -10.62 -14.03 28.15
C GLN A 726 -9.96 -15.41 28.15
N GLU A 727 -9.86 -16.05 29.32
CA GLU A 727 -9.54 -17.48 29.40
C GLU A 727 -10.75 -18.29 28.94
N ASN A 728 -10.60 -19.13 27.90
CA ASN A 728 -11.09 -20.51 27.89
C ASN A 728 -10.62 -21.28 26.62
N PRO A 729 -10.59 -22.63 26.69
CA PRO A 729 -9.49 -23.50 26.24
C PRO A 729 -9.31 -23.68 24.74
#